data_AF-A0A3R6JM60-F1
#
_entry.id   AF-A0A3R6JM60-F1
#
_cell.length_a   1.000
_cell.length_b   1.000
_cell.length_c   1.000
_cell.angle_alpha   90.00
_cell.angle_beta   90.00
_cell.angle_gamma   90.00
#
_symmetry.space_group_name_H-M   'P 1'
#
loop_
_entity.id
_entity.type
_entity.pdbx_description
1 polymer ?
#
loop_
_entity_poly.entity_id
_entity_poly.type
_entity_poly.pdbx_seq_one_letter_code
_entity_poly.pdbx_strand_id
1 'polypeptide(L)'
;MTENKIILEENKNYYERFSLAVERIRMIHTELWDQSVTLADKHLNSYFIKTSYFALQLSEIYNLSKNNILKTLTESELFHLNQGLYEDIDPAKYETSYTNPAYAVKRFGAETGLYLSALYAELHSNIPNAIEERLFNLTTIFELFIEIYNLFEDSDCKPEQIRSALYYYFFDYSDVTIKAGLNDMLNPEMSFIKDIIMNENLEDLRYLYFSGEYVTDNEVKTAKYLNSLPQEKIDSIAHTFTQGIIKGYKVYNMDMSGKKTVNIRYPLGFERIIKSAVLQFRENGLEPVIYRASFAIGSRTSMYKVGFHGASANKQFEYDHRNDLALIFDKGYADRQLSEYKLAYESMKDAAAEFAGPALIESFGEKPFAPVEKDCLPKYSDKHQKQLIAFRSEKGMLTNNYIPQDKISFTIIAFPVPDIGRKFEKIFEETVKVNTLDSDKYEKIQTNIINALDKGDYVTVTGRGNNHTDMKINLVKKTVPEKQTVFENCLDDVNIPLGEVFTSPELKGTEGVLHVTEVYLDNLKYKDLELKFKDGCVTDYTCKNFENEEENKKYIHENVLYRHDTLPIGEFAIGTNTTAYMMGLKYNISGLLPILIAEKTGPHFAVGDTCFSHEEDLVTYNPDGKQMVAKENDFSKLRNSEPEKAYFNCHTDITIPYSELGDIVVHTENDEKITIIKNGRFVLAGTEALNEVFED
;
A
#
# COMPACT_ATOMS: atom_id res chain seq x y z
N MET A 1 8.63 -22.82 15.85
CA MET A 1 8.11 -21.45 16.03
C MET A 1 6.60 -21.41 15.85
N THR A 2 6.08 -22.08 14.81
CA THR A 2 4.65 -22.12 14.50
C THR A 2 3.94 -23.23 15.29
N GLU A 3 2.94 -22.87 16.10
CA GLU A 3 2.05 -23.83 16.78
C GLU A 3 0.70 -24.00 16.07
N ASN A 4 0.54 -23.35 14.91
CA ASN A 4 -0.67 -23.40 14.11
C ASN A 4 -0.93 -24.81 13.55
N LYS A 5 -2.03 -25.43 13.97
CA LYS A 5 -2.39 -26.80 13.60
C LYS A 5 -2.66 -26.97 12.10
N ILE A 6 -3.18 -25.95 11.42
CA ILE A 6 -3.46 -26.00 9.98
C ILE A 6 -2.14 -26.12 9.22
N ILE A 7 -1.17 -25.24 9.52
CA ILE A 7 0.16 -25.26 8.90
C ILE A 7 0.87 -26.59 9.19
N LEU A 8 0.82 -27.08 10.44
CA LEU A 8 1.44 -28.34 10.81
C LEU A 8 0.84 -29.55 10.09
N GLU A 9 -0.47 -29.55 9.82
CA GLU A 9 -1.12 -30.61 9.05
C GLU A 9 -0.75 -30.53 7.57
N GLU A 10 -0.81 -29.33 6.97
CA GLU A 10 -0.40 -29.10 5.58
C GLU A 10 1.04 -29.54 5.33
N ASN A 11 1.95 -29.22 6.26
CA ASN A 11 3.37 -29.57 6.19
C ASN A 11 3.63 -31.07 6.04
N LYS A 12 2.76 -31.94 6.56
CA LYS A 12 2.91 -33.39 6.41
C LYS A 12 2.90 -33.84 4.95
N ASN A 13 2.16 -33.13 4.10
CA ASN A 13 2.02 -33.45 2.67
C ASN A 13 3.27 -33.10 1.86
N TYR A 14 4.13 -32.22 2.37
CA TYR A 14 5.28 -31.67 1.63
C TYR A 14 6.63 -32.06 2.20
N TYR A 15 6.69 -32.60 3.42
CA TYR A 15 7.96 -32.87 4.11
C TYR A 15 8.93 -33.78 3.32
N GLU A 16 8.43 -34.86 2.71
CA GLU A 16 9.26 -35.76 1.90
C GLU A 16 9.81 -35.05 0.66
N ARG A 17 8.94 -34.37 -0.10
CA ARG A 17 9.32 -33.58 -1.29
C ARG A 17 10.33 -32.49 -0.95
N PHE A 18 10.10 -31.75 0.14
CA PHE A 18 11.03 -30.74 0.64
C PHE A 18 12.41 -31.34 0.93
N SER A 19 12.45 -32.47 1.63
CA SER A 19 13.71 -33.14 1.99
C SER A 19 14.48 -33.58 0.74
N LEU A 20 13.80 -34.19 -0.23
CA LEU A 20 14.38 -34.58 -1.52
C LEU A 20 14.88 -33.39 -2.33
N ALA A 21 14.12 -32.29 -2.36
CA ALA A 21 14.53 -31.07 -3.06
C ALA A 21 15.77 -30.45 -2.41
N VAL A 22 15.84 -30.39 -1.08
CA VAL A 22 17.02 -29.90 -0.33
C VAL A 22 18.25 -30.78 -0.61
N GLU A 23 18.10 -32.10 -0.63
CA GLU A 23 19.19 -33.02 -0.98
C GLU A 23 19.68 -32.77 -2.41
N ARG A 24 18.76 -32.65 -3.38
CA ARG A 24 19.14 -32.35 -4.77
C ARG A 24 19.83 -31.00 -4.92
N ILE A 25 19.35 -29.95 -4.26
CA ILE A 25 19.99 -28.62 -4.28
C ILE A 25 21.40 -28.70 -3.68
N ARG A 26 21.59 -29.47 -2.60
CA ARG A 26 22.91 -29.69 -2.00
C ARG A 26 23.86 -30.40 -2.95
N MET A 27 23.38 -31.40 -3.69
CA MET A 27 24.15 -32.07 -4.74
C MET A 27 24.55 -31.07 -5.83
N ILE A 28 23.59 -30.33 -6.39
CA ILE A 28 23.85 -29.30 -7.42
C ILE A 28 24.90 -28.30 -6.93
N HIS A 29 24.76 -27.78 -5.72
CA HIS A 29 25.73 -26.83 -5.14
C HIS A 29 27.14 -27.45 -5.08
N THR A 30 27.25 -28.67 -4.57
CA THR A 30 28.52 -29.36 -4.39
C THR A 30 29.18 -29.67 -5.74
N GLU A 31 28.41 -30.21 -6.68
CA GLU A 31 28.88 -30.62 -8.01
C GLU A 31 29.39 -29.43 -8.83
N LEU A 32 28.75 -28.26 -8.70
CA LEU A 32 29.20 -27.03 -9.36
C LEU A 32 30.38 -26.39 -8.63
N TRP A 33 30.41 -26.45 -7.29
CA TRP A 33 31.48 -25.85 -6.48
C TRP A 33 32.81 -26.59 -6.67
N ASP A 34 32.79 -27.92 -6.66
CA ASP A 34 33.97 -28.76 -6.86
C ASP A 34 34.33 -28.97 -8.34
N GLN A 35 33.48 -28.46 -9.25
CA GLN A 35 33.62 -28.55 -10.71
C GLN A 35 33.56 -29.98 -11.25
N SER A 36 32.95 -30.91 -10.53
CA SER A 36 32.63 -32.25 -11.05
C SER A 36 31.56 -32.21 -12.14
N VAL A 37 30.65 -31.22 -12.08
CA VAL A 37 29.75 -30.82 -13.18
C VAL A 37 30.03 -29.38 -13.55
N THR A 38 29.90 -29.05 -14.84
CA THR A 38 30.09 -27.68 -15.34
C THR A 38 29.06 -27.44 -16.44
N LEU A 39 28.21 -26.43 -16.26
CA LEU A 39 27.28 -25.97 -17.29
C LEU A 39 28.04 -25.34 -18.45
N ALA A 40 27.43 -25.31 -19.63
CA ALA A 40 28.04 -24.80 -20.85
C ALA A 40 28.54 -23.34 -20.71
N ASP A 41 27.84 -22.51 -19.94
CA ASP A 41 28.24 -21.15 -19.58
C ASP A 41 28.77 -21.07 -18.15
N LYS A 42 30.01 -20.59 -17.99
CA LYS A 42 30.66 -20.39 -16.68
C LYS A 42 29.93 -19.36 -15.81
N HIS A 43 29.23 -18.41 -16.40
CA HIS A 43 28.40 -17.47 -15.66
C HIS A 43 27.20 -18.17 -15.02
N LEU A 44 26.61 -19.17 -15.70
CA LEU A 44 25.51 -19.96 -15.12
C LEU A 44 25.99 -20.78 -13.92
N ASN A 45 27.20 -21.37 -13.98
CA ASN A 45 27.77 -22.04 -12.79
C ASN A 45 27.82 -21.11 -11.59
N SER A 46 28.28 -19.87 -11.80
CA SER A 46 28.38 -18.86 -10.72
C SER A 46 27.01 -18.46 -10.18
N TYR A 47 26.00 -18.35 -11.05
CA TYR A 47 24.61 -18.09 -10.66
C TYR A 47 24.04 -19.23 -9.81
N PHE A 48 24.14 -20.47 -10.28
CA PHE A 48 23.56 -21.63 -9.59
C PHE A 48 24.30 -21.98 -8.30
N ILE A 49 25.61 -21.77 -8.20
CA ILE A 49 26.33 -21.88 -6.92
C ILE A 49 25.77 -20.89 -5.90
N LYS A 50 25.59 -19.63 -6.30
CA LYS A 50 25.13 -18.55 -5.42
C LYS A 50 23.70 -18.76 -4.96
N THR A 51 22.81 -19.08 -5.89
CA THR A 51 21.38 -19.25 -5.63
C THR A 51 21.06 -20.58 -4.93
N SER A 52 21.77 -21.67 -5.24
CA SER A 52 21.65 -22.91 -4.45
C SER A 52 22.13 -22.73 -3.01
N TYR A 53 23.21 -21.97 -2.79
CA TYR A 53 23.66 -21.63 -1.44
C TYR A 53 22.56 -20.88 -0.67
N PHE A 54 21.95 -19.88 -1.29
CA PHE A 54 20.83 -19.15 -0.67
C PHE A 54 19.63 -20.04 -0.38
N ALA A 55 19.24 -20.94 -1.30
CA ALA A 55 18.19 -21.92 -1.07
C ALA A 55 18.51 -22.85 0.13
N LEU A 56 19.78 -23.26 0.28
CA LEU A 56 20.22 -24.02 1.45
C LEU A 56 20.15 -23.20 2.74
N GLN A 57 20.43 -21.89 2.70
CA GLN A 57 20.22 -21.00 3.85
C GLN A 57 18.75 -20.94 4.24
N LEU A 58 17.81 -20.87 3.29
CA LEU A 58 16.37 -20.93 3.59
C LEU A 58 15.98 -22.24 4.28
N SER A 59 16.56 -23.38 3.84
CA SER A 59 16.37 -24.67 4.51
C SER A 59 16.93 -24.69 5.92
N GLU A 60 18.09 -24.06 6.16
CA GLU A 60 18.67 -23.90 7.50
C GLU A 60 17.77 -23.06 8.40
N ILE A 61 17.27 -21.92 7.92
CA ILE A 61 16.32 -21.07 8.66
C ILE A 61 15.05 -21.85 9.03
N TYR A 62 14.49 -22.62 8.09
CA TYR A 62 13.36 -23.50 8.37
C TYR A 62 13.67 -24.48 9.51
N ASN A 63 14.84 -25.11 9.48
CA ASN A 63 15.25 -26.04 10.54
C ASN A 63 15.46 -25.33 11.89
N LEU A 64 16.03 -24.12 11.91
CA LEU A 64 16.16 -23.33 13.13
C LEU A 64 14.79 -22.95 13.70
N SER A 65 13.84 -22.61 12.83
CA SER A 65 12.47 -22.26 13.22
C SER A 65 11.70 -23.46 13.78
N LYS A 66 11.65 -24.56 13.02
CA LYS A 66 10.96 -25.81 13.38
C LYS A 66 11.45 -26.38 14.72
N ASN A 67 12.75 -26.31 14.97
CA ASN A 67 13.36 -26.82 16.21
C ASN A 67 13.36 -25.80 17.36
N ASN A 68 12.69 -24.65 17.20
CA ASN A 68 12.65 -23.55 18.18
C ASN A 68 14.03 -22.99 18.57
N ILE A 69 15.06 -23.22 17.75
CA ILE A 69 16.43 -22.76 18.01
C ILE A 69 16.49 -21.23 17.89
N LEU A 70 15.72 -20.61 16.99
CA LEU A 70 15.66 -19.14 16.85
C LEU A 70 15.41 -18.42 18.19
N LYS A 71 14.55 -18.95 19.06
CA LYS A 71 14.27 -18.34 20.38
C LYS A 71 15.43 -18.43 21.38
N THR A 72 16.37 -19.34 21.13
CA THR A 72 17.56 -19.55 21.99
C THR A 72 18.71 -18.60 21.65
N LEU A 73 18.67 -17.99 20.46
CA LEU A 73 19.70 -17.08 20.00
C LEU A 73 19.65 -15.74 20.75
N THR A 74 20.82 -15.13 20.88
CA THR A 74 20.98 -13.76 21.39
C THR A 74 20.48 -12.73 20.36
N GLU A 75 20.23 -11.50 20.80
CA GLU A 75 19.84 -10.40 19.90
C GLU A 75 20.90 -10.16 18.82
N SER A 76 22.19 -10.26 19.16
CA SER A 76 23.29 -10.10 18.20
C SER A 76 23.33 -11.21 17.15
N GLU A 77 23.10 -12.46 17.55
CA GLU A 77 23.05 -13.60 16.62
C GLU A 77 21.84 -13.48 15.69
N LEU A 78 20.68 -13.09 16.21
CA LEU A 78 19.47 -12.85 15.41
C LEU A 78 19.65 -11.69 14.43
N PHE A 79 20.30 -10.60 14.86
CA PHE A 79 20.65 -9.49 13.99
C PHE A 79 21.55 -9.95 12.83
N HIS A 80 22.64 -10.68 13.12
CA HIS A 80 23.53 -11.16 12.08
C HIS A 80 22.87 -12.17 11.14
N LEU A 81 22.03 -13.05 11.67
CA LEU A 81 21.22 -13.96 10.86
C LEU A 81 20.29 -13.19 9.92
N ASN A 82 19.58 -12.19 10.44
CA ASN A 82 18.69 -11.34 9.67
C ASN A 82 19.46 -10.61 8.56
N GLN A 83 20.54 -9.89 8.88
CA GLN A 83 21.34 -9.18 7.88
C GLN A 83 21.94 -10.11 6.81
N GLY A 84 22.39 -11.31 7.21
CA GLY A 84 22.96 -12.30 6.29
C GLY A 84 21.98 -12.78 5.21
N LEU A 85 20.69 -12.86 5.51
CA LEU A 85 19.66 -13.28 4.55
C LEU A 85 19.37 -12.22 3.46
N TYR A 86 19.72 -10.96 3.71
CA TYR A 86 19.48 -9.85 2.78
C TYR A 86 20.79 -9.30 2.19
N GLU A 87 21.93 -9.90 2.49
CA GLU A 87 23.27 -9.44 2.10
C GLU A 87 23.39 -9.24 0.58
N ASP A 88 22.77 -10.10 -0.21
CA ASP A 88 22.85 -10.05 -1.67
C ASP A 88 22.02 -8.95 -2.31
N ILE A 89 21.08 -8.38 -1.57
CA ILE A 89 20.31 -7.21 -2.01
C ILE A 89 20.70 -5.94 -1.27
N ASP A 90 21.69 -5.99 -0.39
CA ASP A 90 22.24 -4.81 0.28
C ASP A 90 22.64 -3.73 -0.76
N PRO A 91 22.30 -2.44 -0.55
CA PRO A 91 22.58 -1.38 -1.51
C PRO A 91 24.04 -1.29 -1.96
N ALA A 92 25.01 -1.65 -1.12
CA ALA A 92 26.43 -1.62 -1.47
C ALA A 92 26.85 -2.78 -2.40
N LYS A 93 26.07 -3.85 -2.49
CA LYS A 93 26.36 -5.06 -3.29
C LYS A 93 25.42 -5.24 -4.48
N TYR A 94 24.28 -4.55 -4.46
CA TYR A 94 23.18 -4.76 -5.41
C TYR A 94 23.58 -4.64 -6.88
N GLU A 95 24.50 -3.74 -7.23
CA GLU A 95 24.98 -3.57 -8.62
C GLU A 95 25.66 -4.80 -9.24
N THR A 96 26.09 -5.74 -8.40
CA THR A 96 26.71 -7.01 -8.83
C THR A 96 25.89 -8.25 -8.45
N SER A 97 24.69 -8.04 -7.93
CA SER A 97 23.81 -9.13 -7.52
C SER A 97 23.08 -9.72 -8.73
N TYR A 98 22.82 -11.03 -8.69
CA TYR A 98 21.97 -11.67 -9.70
C TYR A 98 20.49 -11.30 -9.55
N THR A 99 20.10 -10.68 -8.43
CA THR A 99 18.79 -10.03 -8.28
C THR A 99 18.74 -8.63 -8.89
N ASN A 100 19.83 -8.11 -9.48
CA ASN A 100 19.77 -6.88 -10.23
C ASN A 100 19.53 -7.22 -11.71
N PRO A 101 18.37 -6.87 -12.29
CA PRO A 101 18.05 -7.23 -13.67
C PRO A 101 19.09 -6.77 -14.68
N ALA A 102 19.68 -5.59 -14.50
CA ALA A 102 20.72 -5.08 -15.40
C ALA A 102 22.00 -5.91 -15.32
N TYR A 103 22.38 -6.35 -14.11
CA TYR A 103 23.53 -7.24 -13.94
C TYR A 103 23.26 -8.61 -14.57
N ALA A 104 22.09 -9.22 -14.30
CA ALA A 104 21.73 -10.51 -14.85
C ALA A 104 21.63 -10.48 -16.39
N VAL A 105 21.01 -9.45 -16.98
CA VAL A 105 20.92 -9.26 -18.43
C VAL A 105 22.29 -9.12 -19.07
N LYS A 106 23.20 -8.38 -18.43
CA LYS A 106 24.59 -8.25 -18.91
C LYS A 106 25.33 -9.60 -18.94
N ARG A 107 24.99 -10.53 -18.06
CA ARG A 107 25.63 -11.85 -17.96
C ARG A 107 25.00 -12.89 -18.89
N PHE A 108 23.67 -12.92 -18.97
CA PHE A 108 22.93 -14.04 -19.57
C PHE A 108 22.15 -13.65 -20.84
N GLY A 109 22.18 -12.37 -21.23
CA GLY A 109 21.35 -11.83 -22.30
C GLY A 109 19.98 -11.36 -21.81
N ALA A 110 19.25 -10.67 -22.68
CA ALA A 110 18.03 -9.93 -22.33
C ALA A 110 16.93 -10.81 -21.72
N GLU A 111 16.59 -11.94 -22.35
CA GLU A 111 15.49 -12.79 -21.88
C GLU A 111 15.91 -13.67 -20.71
N THR A 112 16.94 -14.50 -20.88
CA THR A 112 17.45 -15.40 -19.84
C THR A 112 17.84 -14.64 -18.57
N GLY A 113 18.49 -13.48 -18.70
CA GLY A 113 18.90 -12.66 -17.56
C GLY A 113 17.71 -12.17 -16.74
N LEU A 114 16.62 -11.76 -17.38
CA LEU A 114 15.40 -11.34 -16.67
C LEU A 114 14.73 -12.49 -15.94
N TYR A 115 14.61 -13.65 -16.59
CA TYR A 115 14.00 -14.83 -15.96
C TYR A 115 14.79 -15.33 -14.75
N LEU A 116 16.12 -15.34 -14.83
CA LEU A 116 16.98 -15.71 -13.71
C LEU A 116 16.95 -14.67 -12.58
N SER A 117 16.92 -13.37 -12.92
CA SER A 117 16.77 -12.33 -11.89
C SER A 117 15.45 -12.44 -11.16
N ALA A 118 14.35 -12.70 -11.87
CA ALA A 118 13.02 -12.89 -11.30
C ALA A 118 12.94 -14.17 -10.44
N LEU A 119 13.51 -15.29 -10.90
CA LEU A 119 13.61 -16.53 -10.11
C LEU A 119 14.33 -16.28 -8.78
N TYR A 120 15.47 -15.59 -8.81
CA TYR A 120 16.22 -15.33 -7.59
C TYR A 120 15.48 -14.36 -6.65
N ALA A 121 14.80 -13.35 -7.21
CA ALA A 121 13.95 -12.47 -6.42
C ALA A 121 12.75 -13.21 -5.80
N GLU A 122 12.18 -14.22 -6.47
CA GLU A 122 11.14 -15.10 -5.93
C GLU A 122 11.69 -16.09 -4.88
N LEU A 123 12.96 -16.52 -4.97
CA LEU A 123 13.60 -17.23 -3.86
C LEU A 123 13.71 -16.31 -2.62
N HIS A 124 14.07 -15.03 -2.80
CA HIS A 124 14.14 -14.08 -1.69
C HIS A 124 12.80 -13.83 -0.99
N SER A 125 11.66 -13.88 -1.71
CA SER A 125 10.34 -13.73 -1.08
C SER A 125 9.95 -14.88 -0.16
N ASN A 126 10.75 -15.96 -0.13
CA ASN A 126 10.52 -17.14 0.72
C ASN A 126 11.28 -17.10 2.06
N ILE A 127 12.02 -16.03 2.37
CA ILE A 127 12.61 -15.84 3.71
C ILE A 127 11.52 -15.94 4.81
N PRO A 128 10.38 -15.24 4.71
CA PRO A 128 9.33 -15.37 5.73
C PRO A 128 8.71 -16.77 5.78
N ASN A 129 8.55 -17.44 4.64
CA ASN A 129 8.01 -18.80 4.56
C ASN A 129 8.88 -19.83 5.30
N ALA A 130 10.20 -19.64 5.30
CA ALA A 130 11.12 -20.46 6.10
C ALA A 130 10.86 -20.31 7.60
N ILE A 131 10.63 -19.08 8.07
CA ILE A 131 10.42 -18.77 9.49
C ILE A 131 9.02 -19.17 9.95
N GLU A 132 8.00 -18.93 9.14
CA GLU A 132 6.62 -19.36 9.39
C GLU A 132 6.39 -20.87 9.23
N GLU A 133 7.40 -21.60 8.76
CA GLU A 133 7.35 -23.04 8.51
C GLU A 133 6.34 -23.42 7.40
N ARG A 134 6.19 -22.59 6.36
CA ARG A 134 5.30 -22.83 5.20
C ARG A 134 5.96 -23.76 4.18
N LEU A 135 5.92 -25.08 4.41
CA LEU A 135 6.64 -26.03 3.56
C LEU A 135 6.15 -26.06 2.12
N PHE A 136 4.86 -25.81 1.86
CA PHE A 136 4.35 -25.74 0.48
C PHE A 136 5.16 -24.76 -0.36
N ASN A 137 5.26 -23.51 0.08
CA ASN A 137 5.98 -22.45 -0.64
C ASN A 137 7.47 -22.77 -0.81
N LEU A 138 8.14 -23.25 0.24
CA LEU A 138 9.55 -23.63 0.17
C LEU A 138 9.81 -24.80 -0.79
N THR A 139 8.92 -25.80 -0.77
CA THR A 139 9.06 -26.99 -1.60
C THR A 139 8.89 -26.64 -3.06
N THR A 140 7.84 -25.91 -3.41
CA THR A 140 7.52 -25.61 -4.80
C THR A 140 8.53 -24.65 -5.44
N ILE A 141 9.05 -23.67 -4.70
CA ILE A 141 10.11 -22.79 -5.23
C ILE A 141 11.45 -23.54 -5.39
N PHE A 142 11.75 -24.51 -4.53
CA PHE A 142 12.93 -25.37 -4.68
C PHE A 142 12.80 -26.31 -5.88
N GLU A 143 11.62 -26.86 -6.12
CA GLU A 143 11.34 -27.66 -7.31
C GLU A 143 11.46 -26.83 -8.59
N LEU A 144 10.94 -25.60 -8.61
CA LEU A 144 11.11 -24.68 -9.74
C LEU A 144 12.60 -24.35 -9.99
N PHE A 145 13.36 -24.10 -8.92
CA PHE A 145 14.80 -23.89 -9.01
C PHE A 145 15.52 -25.09 -9.64
N ILE A 146 15.18 -26.32 -9.20
CA ILE A 146 15.74 -27.56 -9.73
C ILE A 146 15.33 -27.76 -11.20
N GLU A 147 14.08 -27.51 -11.54
CA GLU A 147 13.58 -27.59 -12.92
C GLU A 147 14.37 -26.67 -13.84
N ILE A 148 14.51 -25.40 -13.47
CA ILE A 148 15.26 -24.42 -14.27
C ILE A 148 16.75 -24.77 -14.34
N TYR A 149 17.36 -25.28 -13.26
CA TYR A 149 18.73 -25.81 -13.32
C TYR A 149 18.87 -26.95 -14.34
N ASN A 150 17.97 -27.94 -14.28
CA ASN A 150 18.00 -29.09 -15.19
C ASN A 150 17.81 -28.67 -16.65
N LEU A 151 17.05 -27.59 -16.93
CA LEU A 151 16.94 -27.05 -18.29
C LEU A 151 18.30 -26.62 -18.86
N PHE A 152 19.24 -26.15 -18.03
CA PHE A 152 20.59 -25.75 -18.47
C PHE A 152 21.59 -26.91 -18.56
N GLU A 153 21.24 -28.12 -18.11
CA GLU A 153 22.04 -29.31 -18.41
C GLU A 153 21.99 -29.63 -19.92
N ASP A 154 20.94 -29.19 -20.62
CA ASP A 154 20.88 -29.16 -22.09
C ASP A 154 21.61 -27.91 -22.62
N SER A 155 22.62 -28.12 -23.47
CA SER A 155 23.38 -27.03 -24.09
C SER A 155 22.54 -26.15 -25.03
N ASP A 156 21.39 -26.63 -25.50
CA ASP A 156 20.47 -25.91 -26.39
C ASP A 156 19.28 -25.27 -25.65
N CYS A 157 19.37 -25.13 -24.32
CA CYS A 157 18.36 -24.48 -23.48
C CYS A 157 17.94 -23.11 -24.04
N LYS A 158 16.63 -22.92 -24.25
CA LYS A 158 16.07 -21.68 -24.77
C LYS A 158 15.37 -20.84 -23.69
N PRO A 159 15.42 -19.50 -23.78
CA PRO A 159 14.75 -18.62 -22.81
C PRO A 159 13.27 -18.94 -22.61
N GLU A 160 12.56 -19.37 -23.66
CA GLU A 160 11.14 -19.70 -23.60
C GLU A 160 10.83 -20.90 -22.70
N GLN A 161 11.77 -21.84 -22.55
CA GLN A 161 11.61 -22.98 -21.63
C GLN A 161 11.65 -22.50 -20.18
N ILE A 162 12.54 -21.54 -19.86
CA ILE A 162 12.62 -20.92 -18.53
C ILE A 162 11.36 -20.12 -18.25
N ARG A 163 10.90 -19.32 -19.23
CA ARG A 163 9.63 -18.59 -19.13
C ARG A 163 8.46 -19.53 -18.87
N SER A 164 8.43 -20.67 -19.55
CA SER A 164 7.40 -21.70 -19.38
C SER A 164 7.39 -22.27 -17.96
N ALA A 165 8.56 -22.64 -17.42
CA ALA A 165 8.68 -23.13 -16.04
C ALA A 165 8.17 -22.08 -15.03
N LEU A 166 8.57 -20.81 -15.19
CA LEU A 166 8.06 -19.71 -14.36
C LEU A 166 6.54 -19.54 -14.51
N TYR A 167 6.01 -19.54 -15.74
CA TYR A 167 4.58 -19.39 -15.99
C TYR A 167 3.76 -20.47 -15.29
N TYR A 168 4.13 -21.75 -15.49
CA TYR A 168 3.38 -22.88 -14.94
C TYR A 168 3.51 -22.97 -13.41
N TYR A 169 4.64 -22.57 -12.82
CA TYR A 169 4.74 -22.43 -11.37
C TYR A 169 3.63 -21.54 -10.79
N PHE A 170 3.41 -20.35 -11.35
CA PHE A 170 2.34 -19.47 -10.85
C PHE A 170 0.93 -19.91 -11.30
N PHE A 171 0.82 -20.51 -12.48
CA PHE A 171 -0.47 -20.95 -13.05
C PHE A 171 -1.01 -22.22 -12.35
N ASP A 172 -0.17 -23.23 -12.14
CA ASP A 172 -0.58 -24.53 -11.61
C ASP A 172 -0.90 -24.43 -10.13
N TYR A 173 -0.09 -23.69 -9.37
CA TYR A 173 -0.29 -23.48 -7.92
C TYR A 173 -1.25 -22.33 -7.57
N SER A 174 -1.96 -21.77 -8.55
CA SER A 174 -2.91 -20.66 -8.33
C SER A 174 -4.00 -21.01 -7.31
N ASP A 175 -4.54 -22.22 -7.36
CA ASP A 175 -5.63 -22.68 -6.49
C ASP A 175 -5.20 -22.76 -5.02
N VAL A 176 -3.98 -23.24 -4.76
CA VAL A 176 -3.41 -23.32 -3.41
C VAL A 176 -3.00 -21.93 -2.90
N THR A 177 -2.27 -21.16 -3.70
CA THR A 177 -1.71 -19.86 -3.27
C THR A 177 -2.78 -18.80 -3.03
N ILE A 178 -3.78 -18.68 -3.91
CA ILE A 178 -4.89 -17.74 -3.73
C ILE A 178 -5.71 -18.10 -2.51
N LYS A 179 -6.06 -19.39 -2.35
CA LYS A 179 -6.83 -19.84 -1.20
C LYS A 179 -6.07 -19.64 0.11
N ALA A 180 -4.77 -19.94 0.14
CA ALA A 180 -3.93 -19.70 1.30
C ALA A 180 -3.89 -18.21 1.68
N GLY A 181 -3.73 -17.30 0.71
CA GLY A 181 -3.73 -15.86 0.95
C GLY A 181 -5.07 -15.33 1.48
N LEU A 182 -6.20 -15.79 0.94
CA LEU A 182 -7.52 -15.45 1.48
C LEU A 182 -7.73 -16.05 2.88
N ASN A 183 -7.21 -17.26 3.14
CA ASN A 183 -7.26 -17.87 4.45
C ASN A 183 -6.43 -17.09 5.47
N ASP A 184 -5.22 -16.66 5.14
CA ASP A 184 -4.43 -15.77 6.00
C ASP A 184 -5.17 -14.45 6.31
N MET A 185 -5.91 -13.91 5.33
CA MET A 185 -6.67 -12.67 5.48
C MET A 185 -7.98 -12.81 6.28
N LEU A 186 -8.71 -13.92 6.17
CA LEU A 186 -10.08 -14.05 6.69
C LEU A 186 -10.20 -14.99 7.88
N ASN A 187 -9.22 -15.86 8.12
CA ASN A 187 -9.30 -16.88 9.16
C ASN A 187 -8.50 -16.46 10.41
N PRO A 188 -9.17 -16.20 11.55
CA PRO A 188 -8.50 -15.78 12.79
C PRO A 188 -7.61 -16.85 13.43
N GLU A 189 -7.71 -18.11 13.01
CA GLU A 189 -6.79 -19.18 13.42
C GLU A 189 -5.42 -19.04 12.75
N MET A 190 -5.30 -18.31 11.63
CA MET A 190 -4.01 -17.98 11.01
C MET A 190 -3.31 -16.87 11.81
N SER A 191 -2.71 -17.25 12.93
CA SER A 191 -2.34 -16.35 14.03
C SER A 191 -0.83 -16.10 14.22
N PHE A 192 0.04 -16.47 13.28
CA PHE A 192 1.51 -16.47 13.47
C PHE A 192 2.06 -15.21 14.18
N ILE A 193 1.88 -14.02 13.59
CA ILE A 193 2.39 -12.78 14.19
C ILE A 193 1.54 -12.34 15.41
N LYS A 194 0.23 -12.61 15.39
CA LYS A 194 -0.67 -12.33 16.52
C LYS A 194 -0.21 -13.08 17.78
N ASP A 195 0.20 -14.34 17.64
CA ASP A 195 0.68 -15.15 18.75
C ASP A 195 2.00 -14.63 19.29
N ILE A 196 2.92 -14.16 18.43
CA ILE A 196 4.14 -13.47 18.87
C ILE A 196 3.79 -12.24 19.72
N ILE A 197 2.93 -11.36 19.22
CA ILE A 197 2.53 -10.11 19.91
C ILE A 197 1.88 -10.40 21.27
N MET A 198 1.00 -11.40 21.32
CA MET A 198 0.23 -11.70 22.52
C MET A 198 1.06 -12.46 23.57
N ASN A 199 1.92 -13.39 23.15
CA ASN A 199 2.57 -14.34 24.06
C ASN A 199 4.04 -14.01 24.39
N GLU A 200 4.76 -13.27 23.53
CA GLU A 200 6.14 -12.89 23.83
C GLU A 200 6.23 -11.67 24.77
N ASN A 201 7.38 -11.52 25.42
CA ASN A 201 7.71 -10.31 26.17
C ASN A 201 8.19 -9.21 25.20
N LEU A 202 7.36 -8.21 24.95
CA LEU A 202 7.68 -7.11 24.02
C LEU A 202 8.78 -6.17 24.52
N GLU A 203 9.21 -6.26 25.79
CA GLU A 203 10.42 -5.58 26.28
C GLU A 203 11.71 -6.26 25.79
N ASP A 204 11.66 -7.55 25.48
CA ASP A 204 12.76 -8.31 24.87
C ASP A 204 12.67 -8.24 23.35
N LEU A 205 13.39 -7.30 22.76
CA LEU A 205 13.30 -6.94 21.34
C LEU A 205 13.71 -8.04 20.36
N ARG A 206 14.21 -9.18 20.86
CA ARG A 206 14.44 -10.37 20.04
C ARG A 206 13.18 -10.82 19.28
N TYR A 207 11.99 -10.53 19.82
CA TYR A 207 10.72 -10.87 19.17
C TYR A 207 10.59 -10.29 17.75
N LEU A 208 11.21 -9.13 17.46
CA LEU A 208 11.14 -8.50 16.14
C LEU A 208 11.69 -9.43 15.06
N TYR A 209 12.77 -10.16 15.35
CA TYR A 209 13.40 -11.09 14.42
C TYR A 209 12.61 -12.38 14.23
N PHE A 210 11.74 -12.73 15.18
CA PHE A 210 10.88 -13.92 15.07
C PHE A 210 9.81 -13.75 13.99
N SER A 211 9.52 -12.52 13.58
CA SER A 211 8.61 -12.22 12.48
C SER A 211 9.14 -12.68 11.12
N GLY A 212 10.45 -12.83 10.95
CA GLY A 212 11.10 -13.12 9.67
C GLY A 212 11.15 -11.98 8.64
N GLU A 213 10.74 -10.78 9.03
CA GLU A 213 10.95 -9.58 8.22
C GLU A 213 12.38 -9.05 8.34
N TYR A 214 12.77 -8.16 7.43
CA TYR A 214 14.00 -7.38 7.57
C TYR A 214 13.84 -6.32 8.68
N VAL A 215 14.78 -6.33 9.63
CA VAL A 215 14.75 -5.46 10.81
C VAL A 215 15.94 -4.51 10.76
N THR A 216 15.66 -3.21 10.90
CA THR A 216 16.65 -2.15 10.98
C THR A 216 16.61 -1.45 12.34
N ASP A 217 17.47 -0.45 12.48
CA ASP A 217 17.46 0.47 13.62
C ASP A 217 16.12 1.20 13.81
N ASN A 218 15.31 1.39 12.74
CA ASN A 218 14.01 2.05 12.85
C ASN A 218 13.05 1.22 13.69
N GLU A 219 12.80 -0.04 13.31
CA GLU A 219 11.85 -0.92 14.00
C GLU A 219 12.27 -1.12 15.47
N VAL A 220 13.57 -1.34 15.71
CA VAL A 220 14.12 -1.53 17.06
C VAL A 220 13.94 -0.28 17.93
N LYS A 221 14.25 0.92 17.40
CA LYS A 221 14.12 2.18 18.17
C LYS A 221 12.67 2.58 18.36
N THR A 222 11.77 2.31 17.40
CA THR A 222 10.32 2.50 17.56
C THR A 222 9.81 1.63 18.70
N ALA A 223 10.11 0.33 18.69
CA ALA A 223 9.70 -0.57 19.77
C ALA A 223 10.26 -0.14 21.14
N LYS A 224 11.53 0.26 21.20
CA LYS A 224 12.16 0.81 22.43
C LYS A 224 11.43 2.04 22.96
N TYR A 225 11.13 2.99 22.08
CA TYR A 225 10.42 4.21 22.47
C TYR A 225 9.01 3.88 22.95
N LEU A 226 8.26 3.05 22.22
CA LEU A 226 6.93 2.65 22.66
C LEU A 226 6.97 1.94 24.00
N ASN A 227 7.96 1.08 24.27
CA ASN A 227 8.17 0.46 25.59
C ASN A 227 8.47 1.46 26.72
N SER A 228 8.99 2.63 26.41
CA SER A 228 9.24 3.69 27.40
C SER A 228 7.97 4.43 27.85
N LEU A 229 6.88 4.36 27.06
CA LEU A 229 5.64 5.07 27.35
C LEU A 229 4.83 4.38 28.47
N PRO A 230 4.05 5.13 29.27
CA PRO A 230 3.12 4.53 30.22
C PRO A 230 1.99 3.79 29.50
N GLN A 231 1.44 2.75 30.13
CA GLN A 231 0.40 1.92 29.53
C GLN A 231 -0.85 2.73 29.15
N GLU A 232 -1.25 3.69 29.98
CA GLU A 232 -2.36 4.62 29.69
C GLU A 232 -2.19 5.35 28.35
N LYS A 233 -0.95 5.75 28.01
CA LYS A 233 -0.67 6.42 26.74
C LYS A 233 -0.78 5.45 25.55
N ILE A 234 -0.29 4.22 25.71
CA ILE A 234 -0.43 3.16 24.70
C ILE A 234 -1.90 2.85 24.45
N ASP A 235 -2.68 2.67 25.52
CA ASP A 235 -4.10 2.36 25.43
C ASP A 235 -4.88 3.50 24.77
N SER A 236 -4.55 4.75 25.09
CA SER A 236 -5.15 5.92 24.44
C SER A 236 -4.85 5.97 22.94
N ILE A 237 -3.61 5.68 22.50
CA ILE A 237 -3.26 5.66 21.08
C ILE A 237 -4.01 4.53 20.36
N ALA A 238 -4.01 3.33 20.95
CA ALA A 238 -4.75 2.19 20.42
C ALA A 238 -6.27 2.43 20.40
N HIS A 239 -6.80 3.22 21.34
CA HIS A 239 -8.21 3.59 21.38
C HIS A 239 -8.59 4.49 20.22
N THR A 240 -7.82 5.54 19.94
CA THR A 240 -8.03 6.40 18.77
C THR A 240 -8.07 5.56 17.49
N PHE A 241 -7.12 4.63 17.35
CA PHE A 241 -7.06 3.70 16.22
C PHE A 241 -8.26 2.76 16.13
N THR A 242 -8.57 2.00 17.19
CA THR A 242 -9.64 0.98 17.15
C THR A 242 -11.04 1.57 17.05
N GLN A 243 -11.27 2.76 17.64
CA GLN A 243 -12.57 3.43 17.55
C GLN A 243 -12.88 3.91 16.13
N GLY A 244 -11.86 4.12 15.28
CA GLY A 244 -12.10 4.59 13.93
C GLY A 244 -13.07 3.69 13.15
N ILE A 245 -12.78 2.37 13.09
CA ILE A 245 -13.68 1.41 12.44
C ILE A 245 -15.12 1.48 12.99
N ILE A 246 -15.25 1.54 14.31
CA ILE A 246 -16.57 1.54 14.99
C ILE A 246 -17.33 2.83 14.72
N LYS A 247 -16.64 3.97 14.68
CA LYS A 247 -17.21 5.26 14.30
C LYS A 247 -17.65 5.23 12.84
N GLY A 248 -16.82 4.71 11.93
CA GLY A 248 -17.17 4.58 10.51
C GLY A 248 -18.49 3.82 10.30
N TYR A 249 -18.70 2.67 10.96
CA TYR A 249 -19.99 1.96 10.91
C TYR A 249 -21.19 2.84 11.30
N LYS A 250 -21.02 3.73 12.29
CA LYS A 250 -22.08 4.64 12.74
C LYS A 250 -22.31 5.79 11.75
N VAL A 251 -21.23 6.41 11.26
CA VAL A 251 -21.29 7.55 10.33
C VAL A 251 -21.93 7.14 9.00
N TYR A 252 -21.52 5.98 8.47
CA TYR A 252 -22.08 5.44 7.23
C TYR A 252 -23.42 4.71 7.41
N ASN A 253 -23.97 4.70 8.64
CA ASN A 253 -25.22 4.02 8.98
C ASN A 253 -25.24 2.54 8.53
N MET A 254 -24.10 1.86 8.69
CA MET A 254 -23.90 0.46 8.35
C MET A 254 -24.15 -0.45 9.56
N ASP A 255 -24.59 -1.67 9.32
CA ASP A 255 -24.80 -2.68 10.37
C ASP A 255 -23.49 -3.45 10.65
N MET A 256 -23.00 -3.35 11.89
CA MET A 256 -21.82 -4.09 12.37
C MET A 256 -22.18 -5.43 13.03
N SER A 257 -23.47 -5.71 13.30
CA SER A 257 -23.88 -6.83 14.15
C SER A 257 -23.50 -8.23 13.63
N GLY A 258 -23.39 -8.38 12.30
CA GLY A 258 -22.95 -9.61 11.64
C GLY A 258 -21.42 -9.74 11.50
N LYS A 259 -20.66 -8.75 11.94
CA LYS A 259 -19.21 -8.70 11.75
C LYS A 259 -18.47 -9.37 12.90
N LYS A 260 -17.43 -10.13 12.58
CA LYS A 260 -16.66 -10.93 13.54
C LYS A 260 -15.15 -10.76 13.44
N THR A 261 -14.61 -10.41 12.27
CA THR A 261 -13.17 -10.30 12.08
C THR A 261 -12.76 -8.91 11.61
N VAL A 262 -11.58 -8.47 12.03
CA VAL A 262 -10.98 -7.19 11.62
C VAL A 262 -9.52 -7.43 11.24
N ASN A 263 -9.06 -6.80 10.17
CA ASN A 263 -7.68 -6.98 9.72
C ASN A 263 -6.80 -5.88 10.29
N ILE A 264 -5.77 -6.21 11.06
CA ILE A 264 -4.77 -5.23 11.49
C ILE A 264 -3.57 -5.29 10.54
N ARG A 265 -3.18 -4.15 9.98
CA ARG A 265 -2.03 -3.98 9.08
C ARG A 265 -1.10 -2.93 9.68
N TYR A 266 0.21 -3.20 9.74
CA TYR A 266 1.15 -2.29 10.41
C TYR A 266 2.62 -2.61 10.06
N PRO A 267 3.53 -1.62 10.04
CA PRO A 267 4.97 -1.85 9.98
C PRO A 267 5.52 -2.34 11.33
N LEU A 268 6.56 -3.17 11.33
CA LEU A 268 7.17 -3.65 12.59
C LEU A 268 7.66 -2.51 13.49
N GLY A 269 7.70 -2.79 14.79
CA GLY A 269 8.09 -1.84 15.85
C GLY A 269 6.91 -1.21 16.59
N PHE A 270 5.69 -1.37 16.07
CA PHE A 270 4.45 -0.85 16.67
C PHE A 270 3.67 -1.87 17.52
N GLU A 271 4.23 -3.06 17.76
CA GLU A 271 3.56 -4.22 18.37
C GLU A 271 2.95 -3.93 19.74
N ARG A 272 3.53 -3.01 20.51
CA ARG A 272 2.96 -2.61 21.81
C ARG A 272 1.59 -1.94 21.66
N ILE A 273 1.41 -1.12 20.62
CA ILE A 273 0.11 -0.53 20.27
C ILE A 273 -0.82 -1.63 19.74
N ILE A 274 -0.31 -2.50 18.86
CA ILE A 274 -1.11 -3.61 18.30
C ILE A 274 -1.63 -4.54 19.39
N LYS A 275 -0.83 -4.85 20.42
CA LYS A 275 -1.26 -5.66 21.55
C LYS A 275 -2.47 -5.04 22.27
N SER A 276 -2.44 -3.73 22.50
CA SER A 276 -3.60 -3.03 23.09
C SER A 276 -4.79 -3.00 22.12
N ALA A 277 -4.56 -2.73 20.83
CA ALA A 277 -5.59 -2.74 19.81
C ALA A 277 -6.30 -4.11 19.69
N VAL A 278 -5.55 -5.21 19.78
CA VAL A 278 -6.12 -6.56 19.75
C VAL A 278 -7.09 -6.80 20.90
N LEU A 279 -6.74 -6.33 22.10
CA LEU A 279 -7.62 -6.44 23.26
C LEU A 279 -8.87 -5.57 23.10
N GLN A 280 -8.72 -4.33 22.62
CA GLN A 280 -9.83 -3.40 22.42
C GLN A 280 -10.80 -3.86 21.33
N PHE A 281 -10.32 -4.45 20.23
CA PHE A 281 -11.23 -5.03 19.22
C PHE A 281 -12.03 -6.21 19.77
N ARG A 282 -11.40 -7.08 20.57
CA ARG A 282 -12.09 -8.20 21.24
C ARG A 282 -13.18 -7.73 22.19
N GLU A 283 -12.95 -6.64 22.93
CA GLU A 283 -13.96 -6.01 23.77
C GLU A 283 -15.18 -5.52 22.96
N ASN A 284 -14.97 -5.18 21.68
CA ASN A 284 -16.01 -4.79 20.73
C ASN A 284 -16.56 -5.96 19.88
N GLY A 285 -16.23 -7.21 20.24
CA GLY A 285 -16.75 -8.41 19.57
C GLY A 285 -16.08 -8.76 18.24
N LEU A 286 -14.96 -8.10 17.90
CA LEU A 286 -14.19 -8.38 16.69
C LEU A 286 -12.91 -9.12 17.04
N GLU A 287 -12.67 -10.27 16.40
CA GLU A 287 -11.40 -10.99 16.51
C GLU A 287 -10.41 -10.49 15.46
N PRO A 288 -9.23 -9.97 15.87
CA PRO A 288 -8.23 -9.52 14.93
C PRO A 288 -7.56 -10.65 14.15
N VAL A 289 -7.37 -10.40 12.86
CA VAL A 289 -6.55 -11.17 11.93
C VAL A 289 -5.38 -10.29 11.49
N ILE A 290 -4.16 -10.84 11.52
CA ILE A 290 -2.95 -10.09 11.18
C ILE A 290 -2.14 -10.94 10.21
N TYR A 291 -2.14 -10.55 8.93
CA TYR A 291 -1.53 -11.30 7.84
C TYR A 291 -0.39 -10.52 7.20
N ARG A 292 0.58 -11.22 6.64
CA ARG A 292 1.79 -10.62 6.08
C ARG A 292 1.54 -9.95 4.74
N ALA A 293 2.27 -8.88 4.46
CA ALA A 293 2.40 -8.38 3.09
C ALA A 293 3.07 -9.42 2.18
N SER A 294 2.42 -9.75 1.07
CA SER A 294 2.97 -10.71 0.10
C SER A 294 4.11 -10.09 -0.71
N PHE A 295 5.21 -10.83 -0.84
CA PHE A 295 6.34 -10.48 -1.69
C PHE A 295 6.43 -11.37 -2.94
N ALA A 296 5.41 -12.15 -3.30
CA ALA A 296 5.44 -12.97 -4.51
C ALA A 296 5.29 -12.10 -5.78
N ILE A 297 5.82 -12.55 -6.92
CA ILE A 297 5.72 -11.82 -8.22
C ILE A 297 4.30 -11.32 -8.54
N GLY A 298 3.26 -12.11 -8.23
CA GLY A 298 1.85 -11.72 -8.46
C GLY A 298 1.33 -10.59 -7.57
N SER A 299 2.05 -10.23 -6.50
CA SER A 299 1.67 -9.21 -5.52
C SER A 299 2.54 -7.95 -5.56
N ARG A 300 3.70 -7.96 -6.24
CA ARG A 300 4.66 -6.85 -6.31
C ARG A 300 4.23 -5.68 -7.21
N THR A 301 2.94 -5.41 -7.40
CA THR A 301 2.48 -4.47 -8.42
C THR A 301 2.69 -2.99 -8.08
N SER A 302 3.19 -2.68 -6.88
CA SER A 302 3.50 -1.32 -6.41
C SER A 302 4.58 -1.38 -5.32
N MET A 303 5.07 -0.22 -4.90
CA MET A 303 5.97 -0.09 -3.74
C MET A 303 5.25 -0.23 -2.39
N TYR A 304 3.91 -0.27 -2.39
CA TYR A 304 3.10 -0.32 -1.18
C TYR A 304 2.89 -1.75 -0.67
N LYS A 305 2.95 -1.96 0.65
CA LYS A 305 2.89 -3.28 1.30
C LYS A 305 1.57 -3.43 2.06
N VAL A 306 0.73 -4.40 1.65
CA VAL A 306 -0.59 -4.63 2.27
C VAL A 306 -0.54 -5.80 3.25
N GLY A 307 -0.50 -5.50 4.54
CA GLY A 307 -0.39 -6.49 5.63
C GLY A 307 0.52 -5.97 6.74
N PHE A 308 1.03 -6.85 7.60
CA PHE A 308 2.21 -6.51 8.40
C PHE A 308 3.49 -6.72 7.59
N HIS A 309 4.50 -5.88 7.83
CA HIS A 309 5.78 -5.93 7.12
C HIS A 309 6.89 -5.25 7.93
N GLY A 310 8.16 -5.56 7.65
CA GLY A 310 9.31 -4.83 8.17
C GLY A 310 9.84 -3.80 7.17
N ALA A 311 11.09 -3.41 7.39
CA ALA A 311 11.78 -2.44 6.55
C ALA A 311 12.03 -2.98 5.14
N SER A 312 12.25 -2.07 4.20
CA SER A 312 12.82 -2.43 2.90
C SER A 312 14.33 -2.57 3.02
N ALA A 313 14.86 -3.77 2.77
CA ALA A 313 16.31 -3.98 2.71
C ALA A 313 16.95 -3.19 1.56
N ASN A 314 16.24 -3.03 0.45
CA ASN A 314 16.66 -2.22 -0.67
C ASN A 314 15.46 -1.80 -1.53
N LYS A 315 15.10 -0.51 -1.46
CA LYS A 315 14.00 0.08 -2.24
C LYS A 315 14.23 0.04 -3.76
N GLN A 316 15.49 0.04 -4.22
CA GLN A 316 15.80 -0.15 -5.64
C GLN A 316 15.54 -1.59 -6.10
N PHE A 317 15.81 -2.58 -5.26
CA PHE A 317 15.46 -3.97 -5.56
C PHE A 317 13.93 -4.14 -5.68
N GLU A 318 13.18 -3.60 -4.72
CA GLU A 318 11.70 -3.63 -4.79
C GLU A 318 11.19 -2.92 -6.05
N TYR A 319 11.77 -1.76 -6.39
CA TYR A 319 11.43 -1.02 -7.60
C TYR A 319 11.74 -1.81 -8.88
N ASP A 320 12.93 -2.38 -9.01
CA ASP A 320 13.35 -3.13 -10.21
C ASP A 320 12.48 -4.36 -10.47
N HIS A 321 11.93 -4.96 -9.41
CA HIS A 321 11.09 -6.17 -9.49
C HIS A 321 9.58 -5.91 -9.46
N ARG A 322 9.14 -4.64 -9.41
CA ARG A 322 7.71 -4.27 -9.32
C ARG A 322 6.85 -4.72 -10.51
N ASN A 323 7.48 -4.99 -11.66
CA ASN A 323 6.81 -5.36 -12.90
C ASN A 323 7.14 -6.79 -13.37
N ASP A 324 7.74 -7.64 -12.53
CA ASP A 324 8.13 -9.00 -12.90
C ASP A 324 6.96 -9.84 -13.42
N LEU A 325 5.72 -9.55 -12.99
CA LEU A 325 4.54 -10.22 -13.51
C LEU A 325 4.43 -10.10 -15.05
N ALA A 326 4.94 -9.02 -15.65
CA ALA A 326 4.96 -8.84 -17.11
C ALA A 326 5.72 -9.94 -17.86
N LEU A 327 6.64 -10.66 -17.20
CA LEU A 327 7.42 -11.76 -17.80
C LEU A 327 6.53 -12.97 -18.14
N ILE A 328 5.48 -13.19 -17.35
CA ILE A 328 4.61 -14.37 -17.43
C ILE A 328 3.14 -14.03 -17.72
N PHE A 329 2.74 -12.75 -17.62
CA PHE A 329 1.34 -12.38 -17.74
C PHE A 329 0.80 -12.57 -19.16
N ASP A 330 -0.35 -13.24 -19.26
CA ASP A 330 -1.20 -13.27 -20.44
C ASP A 330 -2.67 -13.46 -20.04
N LYS A 331 -3.56 -13.58 -21.04
CA LYS A 331 -4.99 -13.81 -20.80
C LYS A 331 -5.27 -15.12 -20.06
N GLY A 332 -4.54 -16.19 -20.38
CA GLY A 332 -4.76 -17.50 -19.75
C GLY A 332 -4.46 -17.45 -18.25
N TYR A 333 -3.35 -16.79 -17.89
CA TYR A 333 -3.01 -16.50 -16.50
C TYR A 333 -4.10 -15.70 -15.80
N ALA A 334 -4.56 -14.60 -16.40
CA ALA A 334 -5.62 -13.76 -15.84
C ALA A 334 -6.93 -14.55 -15.61
N ASP A 335 -7.40 -15.30 -16.61
CA ASP A 335 -8.62 -16.11 -16.54
C ASP A 335 -8.52 -17.17 -15.42
N ARG A 336 -7.37 -17.84 -15.30
CA ARG A 336 -7.11 -18.82 -14.23
C ARG A 336 -7.16 -18.17 -12.85
N GLN A 337 -6.47 -17.05 -12.67
CA GLN A 337 -6.46 -16.32 -11.39
C GLN A 337 -7.88 -15.93 -10.96
N LEU A 338 -8.68 -15.36 -11.86
CA LEU A 338 -10.08 -14.98 -11.58
C LEU A 338 -10.95 -16.19 -11.21
N SER A 339 -10.79 -17.30 -11.93
CA SER A 339 -11.47 -18.56 -11.61
C SER A 339 -11.13 -19.05 -10.20
N GLU A 340 -9.85 -19.06 -9.84
CA GLU A 340 -9.41 -19.53 -8.52
C GLU A 340 -9.80 -18.57 -7.39
N TYR A 341 -9.76 -17.25 -7.61
CA TYR A 341 -10.30 -16.28 -6.64
C TYR A 341 -11.79 -16.54 -6.38
N LYS A 342 -12.57 -16.78 -7.44
CA LYS A 342 -14.01 -17.05 -7.29
C LYS A 342 -14.26 -18.32 -6.49
N LEU A 343 -13.53 -19.41 -6.78
CA LEU A 343 -13.65 -20.66 -6.04
C LEU A 343 -13.22 -20.51 -4.58
N ALA A 344 -12.13 -19.80 -4.33
CA ALA A 344 -11.62 -19.58 -2.98
C ALA A 344 -12.59 -18.73 -2.15
N TYR A 345 -13.09 -17.62 -2.69
CA TYR A 345 -14.12 -16.81 -2.03
C TYR A 345 -15.42 -17.60 -1.80
N GLU A 346 -15.89 -18.39 -2.76
CA GLU A 346 -17.09 -19.21 -2.56
C GLU A 346 -16.91 -20.20 -1.40
N SER A 347 -15.71 -20.77 -1.25
CA SER A 347 -15.39 -21.68 -0.13
C SER A 347 -15.28 -20.99 1.24
N MET A 348 -15.18 -19.66 1.25
CA MET A 348 -14.95 -18.83 2.45
C MET A 348 -15.97 -17.70 2.60
N LYS A 349 -17.10 -17.77 1.89
CA LYS A 349 -18.06 -16.66 1.78
C LYS A 349 -18.62 -16.19 3.12
N ASP A 350 -18.80 -17.10 4.08
CA ASP A 350 -19.30 -16.74 5.40
C ASP A 350 -18.25 -15.89 6.15
N ALA A 351 -16.98 -16.29 6.12
CA ALA A 351 -15.88 -15.52 6.69
C ALA A 351 -15.68 -14.16 5.97
N ALA A 352 -15.86 -14.12 4.65
CA ALA A 352 -15.83 -12.88 3.87
C ALA A 352 -16.97 -11.93 4.25
N ALA A 353 -18.19 -12.43 4.43
CA ALA A 353 -19.34 -11.64 4.85
C ALA A 353 -19.21 -11.10 6.29
N GLU A 354 -18.58 -11.88 7.17
CA GLU A 354 -18.30 -11.54 8.56
C GLU A 354 -17.12 -10.56 8.74
N PHE A 355 -16.40 -10.23 7.68
CA PHE A 355 -15.28 -9.29 7.73
C PHE A 355 -15.77 -7.85 7.94
N ALA A 356 -15.23 -7.19 8.98
CA ALA A 356 -15.56 -5.81 9.36
C ALA A 356 -14.79 -4.76 8.56
N GLY A 357 -13.65 -5.16 7.99
CA GLY A 357 -12.75 -4.29 7.23
C GLY A 357 -11.35 -4.10 7.84
N PRO A 358 -10.49 -3.30 7.19
CA PRO A 358 -9.09 -3.14 7.58
C PRO A 358 -8.85 -1.99 8.55
N ALA A 359 -7.97 -2.21 9.52
CA ALA A 359 -7.38 -1.24 10.41
C ALA A 359 -5.87 -1.14 10.14
N LEU A 360 -5.41 0.01 9.69
CA LEU A 360 -4.05 0.22 9.21
C LEU A 360 -3.30 1.27 10.06
N ILE A 361 -2.12 0.90 10.55
CA ILE A 361 -1.11 1.87 11.00
C ILE A 361 -0.10 2.03 9.87
N GLU A 362 0.09 3.26 9.39
CA GLU A 362 1.19 3.63 8.49
C GLU A 362 2.36 4.23 9.25
N SER A 363 3.56 4.10 8.67
CA SER A 363 4.76 4.79 9.12
C SER A 363 5.20 5.87 8.15
N PHE A 364 5.80 6.95 8.65
CA PHE A 364 6.39 8.00 7.82
C PHE A 364 7.69 8.57 8.39
N GLY A 365 8.40 9.39 7.62
CA GLY A 365 9.66 9.99 8.05
C GLY A 365 10.92 9.27 7.56
N GLU A 366 10.77 8.15 6.85
CA GLU A 366 11.89 7.50 6.17
C GLU A 366 12.53 8.42 5.13
N LYS A 367 13.79 8.14 4.78
CA LYS A 367 14.48 8.89 3.72
C LYS A 367 13.73 8.72 2.40
N PRO A 368 13.48 9.84 1.67
CA PRO A 368 12.89 9.79 0.35
C PRO A 368 13.71 8.89 -0.59
N PHE A 369 13.02 8.12 -1.41
CA PHE A 369 13.62 7.25 -2.41
C PHE A 369 13.37 7.83 -3.81
N ALA A 370 14.44 7.99 -4.58
CA ALA A 370 14.38 8.34 -5.99
C ALA A 370 14.91 7.15 -6.78
N PRO A 371 14.04 6.37 -7.45
CA PRO A 371 14.48 5.20 -8.18
C PRO A 371 15.35 5.58 -9.39
N VAL A 372 16.28 4.71 -9.73
CA VAL A 372 17.00 4.74 -11.01
C VAL A 372 16.27 3.80 -11.97
N GLU A 373 15.67 4.35 -13.03
CA GLU A 373 15.03 3.55 -14.07
C GLU A 373 16.10 2.82 -14.91
N LYS A 374 15.83 1.56 -15.25
CA LYS A 374 16.72 0.72 -16.08
C LYS A 374 15.99 0.29 -17.36
N ASP A 375 16.68 0.34 -18.49
CA ASP A 375 16.07 0.02 -19.79
C ASP A 375 15.57 -1.43 -19.89
N CYS A 376 16.24 -2.34 -19.19
CA CYS A 376 15.99 -3.78 -19.23
C CYS A 376 14.79 -4.23 -18.40
N LEU A 377 14.17 -3.38 -17.58
CA LEU A 377 13.07 -3.80 -16.71
C LEU A 377 11.91 -4.37 -17.53
N PRO A 378 11.19 -5.39 -17.01
CA PRO A 378 10.03 -5.96 -17.70
C PRO A 378 8.96 -4.90 -18.01
N LYS A 379 8.44 -4.92 -19.23
CA LYS A 379 7.42 -3.99 -19.73
C LYS A 379 6.25 -4.77 -20.30
N TYR A 380 5.04 -4.29 -20.03
CA TYR A 380 3.84 -4.81 -20.68
C TYR A 380 3.81 -4.31 -22.13
N SER A 381 3.46 -5.20 -23.07
CA SER A 381 3.02 -4.77 -24.40
C SER A 381 1.67 -4.06 -24.30
N ASP A 382 1.30 -3.23 -25.28
CA ASP A 382 -0.01 -2.56 -25.33
C ASP A 382 -1.18 -3.55 -25.14
N LYS A 383 -1.03 -4.76 -25.71
CA LYS A 383 -2.00 -5.85 -25.56
C LYS A 383 -2.07 -6.34 -24.11
N HIS A 384 -0.93 -6.64 -23.50
CA HIS A 384 -0.89 -7.15 -22.13
C HIS A 384 -1.27 -6.08 -21.10
N GLN A 385 -0.99 -4.80 -21.36
CA GLN A 385 -1.43 -3.69 -20.53
C GLN A 385 -2.96 -3.60 -20.48
N LYS A 386 -3.63 -3.65 -21.63
CA LYS A 386 -5.11 -3.68 -21.69
C LYS A 386 -5.69 -4.88 -20.95
N GLN A 387 -5.05 -6.05 -21.07
CA GLN A 387 -5.46 -7.27 -20.37
C GLN A 387 -5.25 -7.15 -18.85
N LEU A 388 -4.15 -6.53 -18.40
CA LEU A 388 -3.87 -6.30 -16.99
C LEU A 388 -4.91 -5.36 -16.36
N ILE A 389 -5.25 -4.27 -17.05
CA ILE A 389 -6.28 -3.31 -16.61
C ILE A 389 -7.63 -4.02 -16.47
N ALA A 390 -8.04 -4.79 -17.49
CA ALA A 390 -9.28 -5.56 -17.45
C ALA A 390 -9.29 -6.59 -16.30
N PHE A 391 -8.19 -7.32 -16.11
CA PHE A 391 -8.02 -8.27 -15.02
C PHE A 391 -8.16 -7.61 -13.64
N ARG A 392 -7.55 -6.42 -13.44
CA ARG A 392 -7.64 -5.67 -12.17
C ARG A 392 -9.08 -5.22 -11.89
N SER A 393 -9.77 -4.68 -12.88
CA SER A 393 -11.18 -4.29 -12.77
C SER A 393 -12.07 -5.50 -12.41
N GLU A 394 -11.93 -6.61 -13.15
CA GLU A 394 -12.73 -7.82 -12.88
C GLU A 394 -12.43 -8.43 -11.50
N LYS A 395 -11.16 -8.42 -11.08
CA LYS A 395 -10.76 -8.87 -9.73
C LYS A 395 -11.32 -7.96 -8.63
N GLY A 396 -11.34 -6.64 -8.84
CA GLY A 396 -11.94 -5.67 -7.92
C GLY A 396 -13.44 -5.93 -7.75
N MET A 397 -14.16 -6.10 -8.86
CA MET A 397 -15.58 -6.46 -8.86
C MET A 397 -15.84 -7.80 -8.17
N LEU A 398 -15.02 -8.81 -8.47
CA LEU A 398 -15.12 -10.12 -7.84
C LEU A 398 -14.95 -10.02 -6.31
N THR A 399 -13.97 -9.24 -5.86
CA THR A 399 -13.75 -8.99 -4.43
C THR A 399 -14.96 -8.32 -3.80
N ASN A 400 -15.50 -7.26 -4.43
CA ASN A 400 -16.66 -6.52 -3.95
C ASN A 400 -17.93 -7.39 -3.87
N ASN A 401 -18.07 -8.41 -4.71
CA ASN A 401 -19.21 -9.35 -4.63
C ASN A 401 -19.23 -10.18 -3.33
N TYR A 402 -18.07 -10.43 -2.74
CA TYR A 402 -17.94 -11.25 -1.51
C TYR A 402 -17.66 -10.40 -0.27
N ILE A 403 -16.99 -9.27 -0.43
CA ILE A 403 -16.72 -8.27 0.60
C ILE A 403 -17.18 -6.91 0.05
N PRO A 404 -18.49 -6.62 0.13
CA PRO A 404 -19.02 -5.35 -0.38
C PRO A 404 -18.45 -4.18 0.42
N GLN A 405 -17.87 -3.19 -0.27
CA GLN A 405 -17.30 -2.00 0.37
C GLN A 405 -18.37 -1.24 1.16
N ASP A 406 -19.59 -1.16 0.64
CA ASP A 406 -20.76 -0.59 1.30
C ASP A 406 -21.30 -1.38 2.52
N LYS A 407 -20.54 -2.37 3.00
CA LYS A 407 -20.85 -3.21 4.18
C LYS A 407 -19.66 -3.32 5.13
N ILE A 408 -18.52 -2.71 4.84
CA ILE A 408 -17.32 -2.73 5.68
C ILE A 408 -16.88 -1.31 6.01
N SER A 409 -16.22 -1.15 7.15
CA SER A 409 -15.59 0.11 7.54
C SER A 409 -14.07 -0.04 7.47
N PHE A 410 -13.33 1.06 7.53
CA PHE A 410 -11.88 1.00 7.66
C PHE A 410 -11.40 2.03 8.68
N THR A 411 -10.14 1.89 9.08
CA THR A 411 -9.45 2.98 9.77
C THR A 411 -7.99 3.01 9.35
N ILE A 412 -7.45 4.21 9.19
CA ILE A 412 -6.05 4.44 8.88
C ILE A 412 -5.51 5.54 9.79
N ILE A 413 -4.32 5.32 10.34
CA ILE A 413 -3.61 6.26 11.21
C ILE A 413 -2.11 6.18 10.93
N ALA A 414 -1.38 7.29 11.00
CA ALA A 414 0.05 7.29 10.73
C ALA A 414 0.90 7.78 11.91
N PHE A 415 2.11 7.22 12.04
CA PHE A 415 3.11 7.61 13.03
C PHE A 415 4.51 7.75 12.42
N PRO A 416 5.35 8.67 12.94
CA PRO A 416 6.71 8.80 12.43
C PRO A 416 7.56 7.60 12.84
N VAL A 417 8.66 7.37 12.12
CA VAL A 417 9.75 6.45 12.50
C VAL A 417 11.05 7.21 12.83
N PRO A 418 12.00 6.60 13.56
CA PRO A 418 13.24 7.24 14.01
C PRO A 418 14.08 7.92 12.92
N ASP A 419 14.03 7.43 11.68
CA ASP A 419 14.69 8.04 10.53
C ASP A 419 14.28 9.49 10.24
N ILE A 420 13.14 9.94 10.77
CA ILE A 420 12.69 11.34 10.70
C ILE A 420 13.65 12.32 11.39
N GLY A 421 14.56 11.79 12.21
CA GLY A 421 15.72 12.50 12.76
C GLY A 421 15.73 12.58 14.28
N ARG A 422 16.67 13.36 14.82
CA ARG A 422 16.98 13.42 16.26
C ARG A 422 15.81 13.90 17.15
N LYS A 423 14.77 14.50 16.56
CA LYS A 423 13.57 14.96 17.27
C LYS A 423 12.42 13.95 17.19
N PHE A 424 12.67 12.70 16.78
CA PHE A 424 11.70 11.62 16.65
C PHE A 424 10.64 11.59 17.75
N GLU A 425 11.04 11.50 19.02
CA GLU A 425 10.09 11.39 20.15
C GLU A 425 9.16 12.61 20.25
N LYS A 426 9.68 13.82 20.02
CA LYS A 426 8.87 15.05 20.00
C LYS A 426 7.92 15.09 18.81
N ILE A 427 8.38 14.63 17.65
CA ILE A 427 7.53 14.57 16.45
C ILE A 427 6.43 13.54 16.68
N PHE A 428 6.74 12.38 17.27
CA PHE A 428 5.75 11.37 17.64
C PHE A 428 4.69 11.93 18.58
N GLU A 429 5.08 12.66 19.63
CA GLU A 429 4.14 13.32 20.53
C GLU A 429 3.23 14.33 19.81
N GLU A 430 3.78 15.12 18.90
CA GLU A 430 3.01 16.10 18.12
C GLU A 430 2.08 15.41 17.10
N THR A 431 2.52 14.32 16.48
CA THR A 431 1.67 13.47 15.64
C THR A 431 0.51 12.90 16.45
N VAL A 432 0.73 12.46 17.69
CA VAL A 432 -0.38 12.01 18.56
C VAL A 432 -1.36 13.15 18.81
N LYS A 433 -0.91 14.40 19.01
CA LYS A 433 -1.82 15.55 19.16
C LYS A 433 -2.61 15.83 17.88
N VAL A 434 -1.97 15.73 16.72
CA VAL A 434 -2.61 15.86 15.39
C VAL A 434 -3.68 14.77 15.21
N ASN A 435 -3.41 13.54 15.62
CA ASN A 435 -4.34 12.41 15.54
C ASN A 435 -5.50 12.50 16.54
N THR A 436 -5.44 13.39 17.53
CA THR A 436 -6.47 13.57 18.56
C THR A 436 -6.97 15.02 18.64
N LEU A 437 -7.04 15.71 17.50
CA LEU A 437 -7.61 17.06 17.43
C LEU A 437 -9.09 17.03 17.86
N ASP A 438 -9.59 18.17 18.34
CA ASP A 438 -10.96 18.32 18.84
C ASP A 438 -11.98 18.26 17.69
N SER A 439 -12.62 17.10 17.52
CA SER A 439 -13.62 16.87 16.46
C SER A 439 -14.81 17.82 16.55
N ASP A 440 -15.26 18.22 17.75
CA ASP A 440 -16.39 19.15 17.92
C ASP A 440 -16.03 20.57 17.49
N LYS A 441 -14.76 20.96 17.65
CA LYS A 441 -14.25 22.25 17.16
C LYS A 441 -14.17 22.24 15.63
N TYR A 442 -13.58 21.20 15.06
CA TYR A 442 -13.38 21.10 13.60
C TYR A 442 -14.70 20.91 12.85
N GLU A 443 -15.64 20.12 13.39
CA GLU A 443 -16.97 19.94 12.82
C GLU A 443 -17.63 21.30 12.52
N LYS A 444 -17.68 22.20 13.50
CA LYS A 444 -18.31 23.52 13.35
C LYS A 444 -17.63 24.39 12.30
N ILE A 445 -16.30 24.36 12.26
CA ILE A 445 -15.50 25.11 11.29
C ILE A 445 -15.75 24.58 9.88
N GLN A 446 -15.68 23.26 9.70
CA GLN A 446 -15.92 22.58 8.44
C GLN A 446 -17.37 22.78 7.97
N THR A 447 -18.36 22.71 8.87
CA THR A 447 -19.76 23.01 8.57
C THR A 447 -19.95 24.45 8.06
N ASN A 448 -19.21 25.44 8.59
CA ASN A 448 -19.25 26.81 8.05
C ASN A 448 -18.68 26.89 6.62
N ILE A 449 -17.58 26.18 6.35
CA ILE A 449 -16.99 26.10 5.00
C ILE A 449 -17.97 25.40 4.04
N ILE A 450 -18.53 24.26 4.43
CA ILE A 450 -19.54 23.51 3.67
C ILE A 450 -20.73 24.40 3.35
N ASN A 451 -21.26 25.14 4.32
CA ASN A 451 -22.39 26.05 4.11
C ASN A 451 -22.10 27.16 3.09
N ALA A 452 -20.83 27.58 2.94
CA ALA A 452 -20.42 28.52 1.91
C ALA A 452 -20.28 27.82 0.54
N LEU A 453 -19.66 26.65 0.49
CA LEU A 453 -19.51 25.83 -0.71
C LEU A 453 -20.86 25.40 -1.29
N ASP A 454 -21.80 25.06 -0.42
CA ASP A 454 -23.17 24.64 -0.71
C ASP A 454 -24.00 25.69 -1.47
N LYS A 455 -23.54 26.94 -1.54
CA LYS A 455 -24.16 28.03 -2.31
C LYS A 455 -23.61 28.14 -3.73
N GLY A 456 -22.53 27.43 -4.03
CA GLY A 456 -21.76 27.57 -5.24
C GLY A 456 -22.31 26.79 -6.43
N ASP A 457 -22.10 27.36 -7.60
CA ASP A 457 -22.21 26.69 -8.89
C ASP A 457 -20.88 26.03 -9.25
N TYR A 458 -19.79 26.73 -8.97
CA TYR A 458 -18.43 26.24 -9.15
C TYR A 458 -17.48 26.93 -8.17
N VAL A 459 -16.33 26.30 -7.97
CA VAL A 459 -15.22 26.82 -7.16
C VAL A 459 -14.03 27.09 -8.08
N THR A 460 -13.32 28.20 -7.85
CA THR A 460 -12.02 28.45 -8.48
C THR A 460 -10.91 28.31 -7.46
N VAL A 461 -9.85 27.58 -7.81
CA VAL A 461 -8.65 27.40 -7.01
C VAL A 461 -7.44 27.88 -7.81
N THR A 462 -6.68 28.82 -7.28
CA THR A 462 -5.49 29.38 -7.94
C THR A 462 -4.22 29.11 -7.15
N GLY A 463 -3.09 28.97 -7.85
CA GLY A 463 -1.75 28.92 -7.28
C GLY A 463 -1.13 30.32 -7.13
N ARG A 464 -0.03 30.40 -6.40
CA ARG A 464 0.82 31.60 -6.30
C ARG A 464 2.31 31.26 -6.33
N GLY A 465 3.13 32.29 -6.54
CA GLY A 465 4.59 32.13 -6.60
C GLY A 465 4.98 31.34 -7.84
N ASN A 466 5.65 30.20 -7.65
CA ASN A 466 6.00 29.29 -8.74
C ASN A 466 4.88 28.31 -9.09
N ASN A 467 3.80 28.28 -8.30
CA ASN A 467 2.64 27.46 -8.57
C ASN A 467 1.65 28.23 -9.45
N HIS A 468 1.36 27.73 -10.65
CA HIS A 468 0.42 28.33 -11.59
C HIS A 468 -0.89 27.53 -11.75
N THR A 469 -1.31 26.83 -10.69
CA THR A 469 -2.65 26.21 -10.66
C THR A 469 -3.71 27.25 -11.02
N ASP A 470 -4.64 26.86 -11.86
CA ASP A 470 -5.85 27.62 -12.21
C ASP A 470 -6.95 26.60 -12.55
N MET A 471 -7.69 26.20 -11.52
CA MET A 471 -8.72 25.16 -11.61
C MET A 471 -10.10 25.78 -11.42
N LYS A 472 -11.04 25.40 -12.28
CA LYS A 472 -12.48 25.60 -12.11
C LYS A 472 -13.13 24.25 -11.86
N ILE A 473 -13.75 24.09 -10.69
CA ILE A 473 -14.40 22.87 -10.23
C ILE A 473 -15.90 23.09 -10.22
N ASN A 474 -16.62 22.40 -11.09
CA ASN A 474 -18.06 22.49 -11.17
C ASN A 474 -18.72 21.63 -10.07
N LEU A 475 -19.74 22.18 -9.40
CA LEU A 475 -20.41 21.50 -8.30
C LEU A 475 -21.72 20.87 -8.74
N VAL A 476 -22.04 19.72 -8.16
CA VAL A 476 -23.35 19.08 -8.34
C VAL A 476 -24.46 20.03 -7.88
N LYS A 477 -25.56 20.10 -8.62
CA LYS A 477 -26.70 20.95 -8.27
C LYS A 477 -27.61 20.25 -7.28
N LYS A 478 -27.85 20.91 -6.15
CA LYS A 478 -28.83 20.44 -5.15
C LYS A 478 -30.25 20.64 -5.65
N THR A 479 -31.12 19.69 -5.30
CA THR A 479 -32.56 19.75 -5.60
C THR A 479 -33.35 20.26 -4.40
N VAL A 480 -32.86 20.01 -3.18
CA VAL A 480 -33.49 20.39 -1.91
C VAL A 480 -32.42 20.99 -0.98
N PRO A 481 -32.01 22.26 -1.19
CA PRO A 481 -30.82 22.85 -0.55
C PRO A 481 -30.82 22.83 0.98
N GLU A 482 -31.98 22.80 1.62
CA GLU A 482 -32.15 22.76 3.07
C GLU A 482 -32.00 21.36 3.69
N LYS A 483 -31.98 20.31 2.87
CA LYS A 483 -31.81 18.91 3.31
C LYS A 483 -30.61 18.22 2.69
N GLN A 484 -29.97 18.84 1.70
CA GLN A 484 -28.88 18.25 0.93
C GLN A 484 -27.61 19.07 1.06
N THR A 485 -26.48 18.39 1.03
CA THR A 485 -25.13 18.96 0.94
C THR A 485 -24.40 18.32 -0.24
N VAL A 486 -23.50 19.08 -0.85
CA VAL A 486 -22.58 18.57 -1.88
C VAL A 486 -21.17 18.41 -1.37
N PHE A 487 -20.90 18.72 -0.10
CA PHE A 487 -19.63 18.40 0.55
C PHE A 487 -19.86 17.59 1.81
N GLU A 488 -18.97 16.63 2.05
CA GLU A 488 -18.95 15.82 3.25
C GLU A 488 -18.00 16.42 4.31
N ASN A 489 -18.39 16.32 5.57
CA ASN A 489 -17.61 16.76 6.72
C ASN A 489 -16.75 15.60 7.23
N CYS A 490 -15.47 15.57 6.85
CA CYS A 490 -14.55 14.51 7.25
C CYS A 490 -13.93 14.81 8.63
N LEU A 491 -14.28 13.98 9.61
CA LEU A 491 -13.77 14.04 10.98
C LEU A 491 -12.77 12.90 11.23
N ASP A 492 -12.58 12.49 12.49
CA ASP A 492 -11.62 11.46 12.92
C ASP A 492 -12.27 10.07 12.99
N ASP A 493 -13.18 9.76 12.06
CA ASP A 493 -13.94 8.53 12.04
C ASP A 493 -13.21 7.42 11.27
N VAL A 494 -12.80 7.61 10.02
CA VAL A 494 -12.06 6.57 9.25
C VAL A 494 -10.62 6.96 8.91
N ASN A 495 -10.41 8.22 8.56
CA ASN A 495 -9.09 8.80 8.29
C ASN A 495 -8.61 9.58 9.52
N ILE A 496 -7.50 9.15 10.13
CA ILE A 496 -6.94 9.81 11.31
C ILE A 496 -5.55 10.35 10.93
N PRO A 497 -5.33 11.68 10.98
CA PRO A 497 -6.14 12.70 11.67
C PRO A 497 -7.36 13.20 10.87
N LEU A 498 -8.26 13.90 11.53
CA LEU A 498 -9.31 14.69 10.86
C LEU A 498 -8.74 15.84 10.03
N GLY A 499 -9.62 16.48 9.25
CA GLY A 499 -9.42 17.87 8.84
C GLY A 499 -9.47 18.11 7.34
N GLU A 500 -10.58 17.76 6.70
CA GLU A 500 -10.92 18.20 5.34
C GLU A 500 -12.44 18.31 5.14
N VAL A 501 -12.84 18.98 4.08
CA VAL A 501 -14.19 18.88 3.52
C VAL A 501 -14.06 18.51 2.06
N PHE A 502 -14.81 17.52 1.58
CA PHE A 502 -14.57 16.92 0.26
C PHE A 502 -15.87 16.65 -0.51
N THR A 503 -15.75 16.49 -1.83
CA THR A 503 -16.86 16.22 -2.74
C THR A 503 -16.41 15.42 -3.95
N SER A 504 -17.32 14.68 -4.58
CA SER A 504 -17.16 14.26 -5.97
C SER A 504 -17.65 15.38 -6.90
N PRO A 505 -16.76 16.04 -7.66
CA PRO A 505 -17.16 17.16 -8.52
C PRO A 505 -17.99 16.69 -9.72
N GLU A 506 -18.80 17.60 -10.25
CA GLU A 506 -19.43 17.39 -11.56
C GLU A 506 -18.33 17.50 -12.63
N LEU A 507 -18.11 16.42 -13.39
CA LEU A 507 -17.02 16.40 -14.38
C LEU A 507 -17.26 17.45 -15.47
N LYS A 508 -18.46 17.49 -16.04
CA LYS A 508 -18.80 18.45 -17.07
C LYS A 508 -18.62 19.89 -16.59
N GLY A 509 -17.83 20.67 -17.32
CA GLY A 509 -17.51 22.05 -16.97
C GLY A 509 -16.44 22.24 -15.89
N THR A 510 -15.89 21.15 -15.34
CA THR A 510 -14.66 21.17 -14.54
C THR A 510 -13.46 21.20 -15.48
N GLU A 511 -12.59 22.20 -15.37
CA GLU A 511 -11.48 22.42 -16.31
C GLU A 511 -10.37 23.25 -15.68
N GLY A 512 -9.15 23.12 -16.19
CA GLY A 512 -8.03 23.94 -15.73
C GLY A 512 -6.70 23.22 -15.71
N VAL A 513 -5.74 23.83 -15.00
CA VAL A 513 -4.40 23.29 -14.77
C VAL A 513 -4.19 23.11 -13.28
N LEU A 514 -3.86 21.88 -12.87
CA LEU A 514 -3.34 21.59 -11.54
C LEU A 514 -1.81 21.52 -11.64
N HIS A 515 -1.12 22.33 -10.86
CA HIS A 515 0.34 22.32 -10.81
C HIS A 515 0.82 22.30 -9.36
N VAL A 516 1.84 21.49 -9.05
CA VAL A 516 2.51 21.47 -7.76
C VAL A 516 4.02 21.43 -7.97
N THR A 517 4.76 22.31 -7.29
CA THR A 517 6.21 22.45 -7.56
C THR A 517 7.00 21.22 -7.09
N GLU A 518 6.55 20.57 -6.02
CA GLU A 518 7.11 19.31 -5.53
C GLU A 518 6.06 18.54 -4.72
N VAL A 519 5.91 17.25 -4.99
CA VAL A 519 4.99 16.36 -4.26
C VAL A 519 5.55 14.95 -4.21
N TYR A 520 5.13 14.17 -3.20
CA TYR A 520 5.47 12.75 -3.08
C TYR A 520 4.18 11.94 -3.14
N LEU A 521 4.07 11.05 -4.14
CA LEU A 521 2.91 10.17 -4.36
C LEU A 521 3.41 8.73 -4.41
N ASP A 522 2.81 7.79 -3.68
CA ASP A 522 3.22 6.37 -3.65
C ASP A 522 4.73 6.15 -3.40
N ASN A 523 5.33 6.91 -2.47
CA ASN A 523 6.78 6.92 -2.18
C ASN A 523 7.69 7.36 -3.34
N LEU A 524 7.10 7.94 -4.39
CA LEU A 524 7.78 8.47 -5.56
C LEU A 524 7.76 10.00 -5.53
N LYS A 525 8.90 10.62 -5.78
CA LYS A 525 9.04 12.09 -5.84
C LYS A 525 8.60 12.59 -7.21
N TYR A 526 7.83 13.68 -7.26
CA TYR A 526 7.52 14.42 -8.48
C TYR A 526 7.98 15.87 -8.35
N LYS A 527 8.62 16.38 -9.40
CA LYS A 527 9.07 17.79 -9.50
C LYS A 527 8.26 18.49 -10.59
N ASP A 528 7.74 19.68 -10.29
CA ASP A 528 6.90 20.48 -11.20
C ASP A 528 5.81 19.62 -11.89
N LEU A 529 5.03 18.87 -11.10
CA LEU A 529 3.95 18.02 -11.60
C LEU A 529 2.81 18.91 -12.13
N GLU A 530 2.40 18.69 -13.37
CA GLU A 530 1.30 19.40 -14.02
C GLU A 530 0.32 18.41 -14.64
N LEU A 531 -0.98 18.61 -14.38
CA LEU A 531 -2.10 17.91 -15.03
C LEU A 531 -3.09 18.93 -15.60
N LYS A 532 -3.54 18.72 -16.84
CA LYS A 532 -4.55 19.56 -17.50
C LYS A 532 -5.87 18.84 -17.61
N PHE A 533 -6.95 19.52 -17.27
CA PHE A 533 -8.30 18.95 -17.22
C PHE A 533 -9.24 19.63 -18.20
N LYS A 534 -10.09 18.81 -18.82
CA LYS A 534 -11.24 19.25 -19.59
C LYS A 534 -12.41 18.33 -19.31
N ASP A 535 -13.55 18.92 -18.95
CA ASP A 535 -14.73 18.17 -18.51
C ASP A 535 -14.37 17.11 -17.47
N GLY A 536 -13.57 17.52 -16.48
CA GLY A 536 -13.13 16.71 -15.35
C GLY A 536 -12.14 15.61 -15.68
N CYS A 537 -11.72 15.45 -16.93
CA CYS A 537 -10.81 14.38 -17.36
C CYS A 537 -9.41 14.91 -17.68
N VAL A 538 -8.37 14.14 -17.35
CA VAL A 538 -6.99 14.45 -17.72
C VAL A 538 -6.82 14.44 -19.23
N THR A 539 -6.28 15.51 -19.80
CA THR A 539 -6.06 15.67 -21.25
C THR A 539 -4.60 15.79 -21.63
N ASP A 540 -3.74 16.22 -20.70
CA ASP A 540 -2.30 16.35 -20.87
C ASP A 540 -1.65 16.40 -19.49
N TYR A 541 -0.37 16.04 -19.44
CA TYR A 541 0.38 15.98 -18.19
C TYR A 541 1.89 16.04 -18.45
N THR A 542 2.63 16.54 -17.47
CA THR A 542 4.10 16.53 -17.47
C THR A 542 4.69 16.70 -16.06
N CYS A 543 5.99 16.44 -15.93
CA CYS A 543 6.80 16.74 -14.74
C CYS A 543 8.24 17.06 -15.18
N LYS A 544 9.14 17.36 -14.23
CA LYS A 544 10.56 17.65 -14.47
C LYS A 544 11.48 16.73 -13.66
N ASN A 545 11.11 15.47 -13.57
CA ASN A 545 11.91 14.44 -12.90
C ASN A 545 13.15 14.06 -13.72
N PHE A 546 13.01 14.04 -15.04
CA PHE A 546 14.01 13.64 -16.02
C PHE A 546 14.26 14.75 -17.04
N GLU A 547 15.40 14.72 -17.73
CA GLU A 547 15.73 15.70 -18.78
C GLU A 547 14.85 15.53 -20.03
N ASN A 548 14.33 14.33 -20.27
CA ASN A 548 13.51 13.98 -21.42
C ASN A 548 12.01 14.07 -21.08
N GLU A 549 11.27 14.85 -21.87
CA GLU A 549 9.82 15.02 -21.75
C GLU A 549 9.04 13.70 -21.85
N GLU A 550 9.45 12.79 -22.75
CA GLU A 550 8.78 11.49 -22.92
C GLU A 550 8.97 10.59 -21.69
N GLU A 551 10.10 10.69 -20.99
CA GLU A 551 10.34 9.97 -19.74
C GLU A 551 9.47 10.54 -18.61
N ASN A 552 9.33 11.87 -18.55
CA ASN A 552 8.43 12.54 -17.60
C ASN A 552 6.97 12.13 -17.81
N LYS A 553 6.50 12.09 -19.06
CA LYS A 553 5.15 11.62 -19.39
C LYS A 553 4.96 10.14 -19.07
N LYS A 554 5.91 9.29 -19.45
CA LYS A 554 5.86 7.86 -19.11
C LYS A 554 5.78 7.65 -17.59
N TYR A 555 6.55 8.41 -16.81
CA TYR A 555 6.56 8.31 -15.36
C TYR A 555 5.18 8.61 -14.75
N ILE A 556 4.49 9.65 -15.20
CA ILE A 556 3.13 9.98 -14.76
C ILE A 556 2.13 8.93 -15.25
N HIS A 557 2.21 8.53 -16.52
CA HIS A 557 1.30 7.53 -17.10
C HIS A 557 1.34 6.20 -16.32
N GLU A 558 2.54 5.76 -15.91
CA GLU A 558 2.70 4.49 -15.20
C GLU A 558 2.28 4.55 -13.74
N ASN A 559 2.53 5.67 -13.05
CA ASN A 559 2.45 5.75 -11.59
C ASN A 559 1.31 6.64 -11.05
N VAL A 560 0.83 7.63 -11.82
CA VAL A 560 -0.31 8.49 -11.45
C VAL A 560 -1.57 8.09 -12.20
N LEU A 561 -1.44 7.77 -13.50
CA LEU A 561 -2.58 7.33 -14.31
C LEU A 561 -2.79 5.82 -14.33
N TYR A 562 -1.97 5.04 -13.61
CA TYR A 562 -2.02 3.58 -13.55
C TYR A 562 -2.16 2.90 -14.93
N ARG A 563 -1.53 3.49 -15.94
CA ARG A 563 -1.52 3.06 -17.35
C ARG A 563 -2.86 3.21 -18.09
N HIS A 564 -3.75 4.05 -17.58
CA HIS A 564 -4.95 4.50 -18.27
C HIS A 564 -4.64 5.70 -19.18
N ASP A 565 -5.32 5.78 -20.32
CA ASP A 565 -5.17 6.89 -21.27
C ASP A 565 -5.62 8.22 -20.66
N THR A 566 -6.60 8.17 -19.76
CA THR A 566 -7.15 9.30 -19.00
C THR A 566 -7.75 8.79 -17.70
N LEU A 567 -7.81 9.65 -16.70
CA LEU A 567 -8.59 9.46 -15.46
C LEU A 567 -9.43 10.72 -15.18
N PRO A 568 -10.59 10.59 -14.54
CA PRO A 568 -11.38 11.74 -14.09
C PRO A 568 -10.84 12.31 -12.77
N ILE A 569 -11.27 13.52 -12.42
CA ILE A 569 -11.18 14.03 -11.06
C ILE A 569 -12.23 13.30 -10.22
N GLY A 570 -11.78 12.46 -9.31
CA GLY A 570 -12.62 11.70 -8.40
C GLY A 570 -13.06 12.50 -7.18
N GLU A 571 -12.21 13.42 -6.72
CA GLU A 571 -12.43 14.22 -5.52
C GLU A 571 -11.89 15.65 -5.69
N PHE A 572 -12.61 16.61 -5.11
CA PHE A 572 -12.07 17.91 -4.74
C PHE A 572 -12.29 18.14 -3.25
N ALA A 573 -11.24 18.58 -2.56
CA ALA A 573 -11.30 18.80 -1.13
C ALA A 573 -10.52 20.04 -0.68
N ILE A 574 -10.88 20.53 0.51
CA ILE A 574 -10.18 21.60 1.21
C ILE A 574 -9.73 21.05 2.56
N GLY A 575 -8.45 20.71 2.67
CA GLY A 575 -7.81 20.42 3.95
C GLY A 575 -7.94 21.61 4.89
N THR A 576 -8.14 21.33 6.17
CA THR A 576 -8.33 22.31 7.26
C THR A 576 -7.34 22.08 8.41
N ASN A 577 -6.49 21.05 8.33
CA ASN A 577 -5.55 20.69 9.39
C ASN A 577 -4.28 21.55 9.34
N THR A 578 -4.42 22.82 9.70
CA THR A 578 -3.32 23.78 9.77
C THR A 578 -2.31 23.43 10.87
N THR A 579 -2.72 22.68 11.90
CA THR A 579 -1.83 22.12 12.93
C THR A 579 -0.82 21.13 12.31
N ALA A 580 -1.28 20.19 11.49
CA ALA A 580 -0.41 19.25 10.79
C ALA A 580 0.52 19.97 9.81
N TYR A 581 0.01 20.98 9.09
CA TYR A 581 0.84 21.82 8.21
C TYR A 581 1.99 22.50 8.99
N MET A 582 1.67 23.12 10.13
CA MET A 582 2.66 23.81 10.96
C MET A 582 3.63 22.85 11.64
N MET A 583 3.19 21.64 12.02
CA MET A 583 4.08 20.57 12.45
C MET A 583 5.09 20.21 11.36
N GLY A 584 4.62 20.07 10.11
CA GLY A 584 5.47 19.86 8.93
C GLY A 584 6.56 20.92 8.78
N LEU A 585 6.21 22.20 8.90
CA LEU A 585 7.17 23.31 8.82
C LEU A 585 8.12 23.36 10.02
N LYS A 586 7.60 23.27 11.25
CA LYS A 586 8.36 23.37 12.52
C LYS A 586 9.49 22.35 12.61
N TYR A 587 9.27 21.15 12.09
CA TYR A 587 10.25 20.07 12.09
C TYR A 587 10.96 19.87 10.75
N ASN A 588 10.58 20.63 9.71
CA ASN A 588 11.08 20.49 8.33
C ASN A 588 10.86 19.06 7.78
N ILE A 589 9.62 18.57 7.93
CA ILE A 589 9.18 17.22 7.56
C ILE A 589 7.99 17.22 6.60
N SER A 590 7.57 18.36 6.05
CA SER A 590 6.40 18.43 5.15
C SER A 590 6.49 17.45 3.98
N GLY A 591 7.66 17.32 3.35
CA GLY A 591 7.89 16.34 2.27
C GLY A 591 8.09 14.89 2.73
N LEU A 592 7.94 14.62 4.03
CA LEU A 592 8.01 13.29 4.64
C LEU A 592 6.69 12.86 5.28
N LEU A 593 5.66 13.73 5.26
CA LEU A 593 4.33 13.38 5.73
C LEU A 593 3.70 12.37 4.76
N PRO A 594 2.98 11.35 5.25
CA PRO A 594 2.24 10.43 4.39
C PRO A 594 1.06 11.17 3.78
N ILE A 595 0.54 10.67 2.64
CA ILE A 595 -0.59 11.27 1.92
C ILE A 595 -1.78 11.51 2.87
N LEU A 596 -2.10 10.53 3.72
CA LEU A 596 -3.11 10.62 4.78
C LEU A 596 -3.07 11.91 5.62
N ILE A 597 -1.86 12.39 5.95
CA ILE A 597 -1.71 13.63 6.70
C ILE A 597 -1.58 14.81 5.74
N ALA A 598 -0.82 14.65 4.65
CA ALA A 598 -0.51 15.70 3.71
C ALA A 598 -1.75 16.28 3.02
N GLU A 599 -2.71 15.45 2.62
CA GLU A 599 -3.99 15.85 2.00
C GLU A 599 -4.76 16.86 2.87
N LYS A 600 -4.65 16.73 4.19
CA LYS A 600 -5.33 17.60 5.15
C LYS A 600 -4.65 18.96 5.34
N THR A 601 -3.49 19.17 4.70
CA THR A 601 -2.63 20.37 4.83
C THR A 601 -2.78 21.39 3.69
N GLY A 602 -3.82 21.28 2.87
CA GLY A 602 -4.16 22.22 1.81
C GLY A 602 -5.34 21.70 0.98
N PRO A 603 -5.77 22.39 -0.08
CA PRO A 603 -6.70 21.79 -1.03
C PRO A 603 -6.02 20.68 -1.83
N HIS A 604 -6.74 19.61 -2.08
CA HIS A 604 -6.28 18.50 -2.90
C HIS A 604 -7.32 18.08 -3.92
N PHE A 605 -6.80 17.37 -4.93
CA PHE A 605 -7.55 16.85 -6.05
C PHE A 605 -7.16 15.39 -6.22
N ALA A 606 -8.15 14.50 -6.20
CA ALA A 606 -7.90 13.10 -6.49
C ALA A 606 -8.11 12.83 -7.97
N VAL A 607 -7.16 12.13 -8.59
CA VAL A 607 -7.29 11.61 -9.95
C VAL A 607 -7.60 10.12 -9.87
N GLY A 608 -8.68 9.67 -10.51
CA GLY A 608 -9.16 8.30 -10.45
C GLY A 608 -10.64 8.21 -10.08
N ASP A 609 -11.01 7.14 -9.38
CA ASP A 609 -12.38 6.88 -8.94
C ASP A 609 -12.89 7.93 -7.96
N THR A 610 -14.22 8.09 -7.90
CA THR A 610 -14.86 8.90 -6.86
C THR A 610 -14.43 8.45 -5.46
N CYS A 611 -14.30 9.39 -4.53
CA CYS A 611 -14.10 9.11 -3.09
C CYS A 611 -15.21 8.26 -2.46
N PHE A 612 -16.35 8.11 -3.14
CA PHE A 612 -17.46 7.22 -2.77
C PHE A 612 -17.53 5.97 -3.64
N SER A 613 -16.42 5.54 -4.25
CA SER A 613 -16.38 4.34 -5.09
C SER A 613 -17.00 3.15 -4.36
N HIS A 614 -18.00 2.52 -4.96
CA HIS A 614 -18.82 1.43 -4.38
C HIS A 614 -19.73 1.82 -3.20
N GLU A 615 -19.72 3.07 -2.77
CA GLU A 615 -20.52 3.64 -1.68
C GLU A 615 -21.54 4.69 -2.16
N GLU A 616 -21.69 4.87 -3.48
CA GLU A 616 -22.52 5.93 -4.07
C GLU A 616 -24.00 5.81 -3.69
N ASP A 617 -24.46 4.58 -3.46
CA ASP A 617 -25.83 4.28 -3.07
C ASP A 617 -26.06 4.31 -1.55
N LEU A 618 -25.01 4.48 -0.73
CA LEU A 618 -25.14 4.68 0.71
C LEU A 618 -25.73 6.06 1.01
N VAL A 619 -26.75 6.10 1.85
CA VAL A 619 -27.33 7.35 2.33
C VAL A 619 -26.54 7.81 3.56
N THR A 620 -25.64 8.77 3.36
CA THR A 620 -24.86 9.40 4.43
C THR A 620 -25.37 10.80 4.74
N TYR A 621 -25.16 11.22 5.99
CA TYR A 621 -25.56 12.54 6.47
C TYR A 621 -24.37 13.19 7.16
N ASN A 622 -24.19 14.48 6.88
CA ASN A 622 -23.28 15.30 7.68
C ASN A 622 -23.81 15.46 9.12
N PRO A 623 -22.97 15.88 10.08
CA PRO A 623 -23.38 16.17 11.45
C PRO A 623 -24.53 17.17 11.57
N ASP A 624 -24.70 18.06 10.59
CA ASP A 624 -25.81 19.03 10.51
C ASP A 624 -27.15 18.41 10.05
N GLY A 625 -27.16 17.11 9.72
CA GLY A 625 -28.33 16.35 9.28
C GLY A 625 -28.64 16.46 7.79
N LYS A 626 -27.83 17.14 6.99
CA LYS A 626 -28.00 17.19 5.53
C LYS A 626 -27.46 15.93 4.87
N GLN A 627 -28.21 15.39 3.92
CA GLN A 627 -27.83 14.23 3.13
C GLN A 627 -26.77 14.61 2.09
N MET A 628 -25.68 13.84 2.01
CA MET A 628 -24.67 13.99 0.95
C MET A 628 -25.21 13.47 -0.38
N VAL A 629 -25.18 14.30 -1.43
CA VAL A 629 -25.73 13.94 -2.77
C VAL A 629 -24.69 13.92 -3.89
N ALA A 630 -23.50 14.49 -3.68
CA ALA A 630 -22.44 14.55 -4.69
C ALA A 630 -21.49 13.35 -4.56
N LYS A 631 -21.99 12.15 -4.88
CA LYS A 631 -21.26 10.89 -4.69
C LYS A 631 -20.79 10.20 -5.97
N GLU A 632 -21.47 10.46 -7.08
CA GLU A 632 -21.22 9.78 -8.35
C GLU A 632 -20.78 10.76 -9.43
N ASN A 633 -20.03 10.24 -10.41
CA ASN A 633 -19.61 10.98 -11.59
C ASN A 633 -20.03 10.25 -12.88
N ASP A 634 -19.68 10.76 -14.05
CA ASP A 634 -20.12 10.18 -15.32
C ASP A 634 -19.60 8.76 -15.56
N PHE A 635 -18.51 8.35 -14.89
CA PHE A 635 -18.00 6.99 -14.93
C PHE A 635 -18.71 6.10 -13.90
N SER A 636 -18.75 6.48 -12.62
CA SER A 636 -19.36 5.62 -11.58
C SER A 636 -20.88 5.47 -11.72
N LYS A 637 -21.57 6.38 -12.43
CA LYS A 637 -22.97 6.19 -12.88
C LYS A 637 -23.16 4.94 -13.73
N LEU A 638 -22.12 4.48 -14.43
CA LEU A 638 -22.16 3.29 -15.27
C LEU A 638 -22.18 1.98 -14.46
N ARG A 639 -22.00 2.03 -13.13
CA ARG A 639 -21.93 0.83 -12.25
C ARG A 639 -23.08 -0.16 -12.43
N ASN A 640 -24.26 0.33 -12.83
CA ASN A 640 -25.44 -0.51 -13.03
C ASN A 640 -25.60 -1.02 -14.48
N SER A 641 -25.05 -0.31 -15.48
CA SER A 641 -25.26 -0.61 -16.90
C SER A 641 -24.03 -1.21 -17.60
N GLU A 642 -22.83 -0.71 -17.26
CA GLU A 642 -21.51 -1.08 -17.81
C GLU A 642 -20.48 -1.10 -16.65
N PRO A 643 -20.61 -2.01 -15.68
CA PRO A 643 -19.82 -2.00 -14.45
C PRO A 643 -18.31 -2.07 -14.68
N GLU A 644 -17.87 -2.70 -15.77
CA GLU A 644 -16.46 -2.77 -16.16
C GLU A 644 -15.85 -1.42 -16.56
N LYS A 645 -16.69 -0.39 -16.77
CA LYS A 645 -16.28 0.98 -17.10
C LYS A 645 -16.46 1.96 -15.95
N ALA A 646 -17.02 1.50 -14.84
CA ALA A 646 -17.42 2.37 -13.74
C ALA A 646 -16.26 2.72 -12.79
N TYR A 647 -15.29 1.80 -12.66
CA TYR A 647 -14.19 1.91 -11.69
C TYR A 647 -12.83 1.58 -12.31
N PHE A 648 -11.88 2.49 -12.12
CA PHE A 648 -10.49 2.39 -12.52
C PHE A 648 -9.64 1.63 -11.50
N ASN A 649 -10.12 1.49 -10.26
CA ASN A 649 -9.43 0.93 -9.10
C ASN A 649 -8.15 1.70 -8.73
N CYS A 650 -8.25 3.02 -8.79
CA CYS A 650 -7.19 3.93 -8.37
C CYS A 650 -7.77 5.26 -7.90
N HIS A 651 -7.07 5.91 -6.97
CA HIS A 651 -7.42 7.21 -6.42
C HIS A 651 -6.13 7.84 -5.89
N THR A 652 -5.69 8.95 -6.48
CA THR A 652 -4.42 9.58 -6.11
C THR A 652 -4.62 11.05 -5.78
N ASP A 653 -4.45 11.39 -4.51
CA ASP A 653 -4.56 12.74 -3.97
C ASP A 653 -3.32 13.59 -4.25
N ILE A 654 -3.54 14.74 -4.87
CA ILE A 654 -2.51 15.72 -5.17
C ILE A 654 -2.82 17.02 -4.43
N THR A 655 -2.08 17.29 -3.36
CA THR A 655 -2.28 18.46 -2.49
C THR A 655 -1.46 19.66 -2.94
N ILE A 656 -2.10 20.84 -2.95
CA ILE A 656 -1.43 22.13 -3.09
C ILE A 656 -1.09 22.65 -1.68
N PRO A 657 0.20 22.83 -1.33
CA PRO A 657 0.57 23.38 -0.03
C PRO A 657 0.02 24.80 0.19
N TYR A 658 -0.36 25.17 1.42
CA TYR A 658 -0.80 26.54 1.72
C TYR A 658 0.21 27.64 1.33
N SER A 659 1.52 27.34 1.35
CA SER A 659 2.57 28.26 0.89
C SER A 659 2.46 28.57 -0.61
N GLU A 660 1.97 27.63 -1.41
CA GLU A 660 1.81 27.73 -2.86
C GLU A 660 0.38 28.08 -3.29
N LEU A 661 -0.58 28.00 -2.37
CA LEU A 661 -1.98 28.30 -2.62
C LEU A 661 -2.24 29.81 -2.74
N GLY A 662 -2.88 30.20 -3.84
CA GLY A 662 -3.50 31.51 -4.03
C GLY A 662 -4.85 31.57 -3.32
N ASP A 663 -5.94 31.64 -4.08
CA ASP A 663 -7.29 31.87 -3.57
C ASP A 663 -8.19 30.66 -3.82
N ILE A 664 -9.14 30.42 -2.90
CA ILE A 664 -10.29 29.52 -3.11
C ILE A 664 -11.56 30.36 -3.02
N VAL A 665 -12.27 30.45 -4.14
CA VAL A 665 -13.45 31.30 -4.29
C VAL A 665 -14.62 30.49 -4.81
N VAL A 666 -15.74 30.55 -4.09
CA VAL A 666 -17.03 29.98 -4.49
C VAL A 666 -17.78 31.02 -5.31
N HIS A 667 -18.28 30.63 -6.48
CA HIS A 667 -19.10 31.49 -7.34
C HIS A 667 -20.52 30.96 -7.35
N THR A 668 -21.50 31.80 -7.02
CA THR A 668 -22.91 31.40 -6.93
C THR A 668 -23.67 31.71 -8.22
N GLU A 669 -24.87 31.17 -8.37
CA GLU A 669 -25.79 31.47 -9.48
C GLU A 669 -26.11 32.97 -9.63
N ASN A 670 -26.01 33.75 -8.55
CA ASN A 670 -26.31 35.19 -8.53
C ASN A 670 -25.06 36.08 -8.76
N ASP A 671 -23.98 35.53 -9.31
CA ASP A 671 -22.68 36.20 -9.50
C ASP A 671 -22.01 36.68 -8.18
N GLU A 672 -22.49 36.21 -7.02
CA GLU A 672 -21.83 36.46 -5.73
C GLU A 672 -20.56 35.62 -5.62
N LYS A 673 -19.49 36.22 -5.08
CA LYS A 673 -18.22 35.54 -4.82
C LYS A 673 -17.97 35.43 -3.32
N ILE A 674 -17.87 34.21 -2.82
CA ILE A 674 -17.55 33.92 -1.42
C ILE A 674 -16.11 33.41 -1.36
N THR A 675 -15.22 34.16 -0.72
CA THR A 675 -13.82 33.76 -0.56
C THR A 675 -13.65 32.89 0.68
N ILE A 676 -13.19 31.65 0.51
CA ILE A 676 -12.88 30.74 1.61
C ILE A 676 -11.45 30.97 2.08
N ILE A 677 -10.52 30.93 1.12
CA ILE A 677 -9.10 31.16 1.33
C ILE A 677 -8.64 32.30 0.43
N LYS A 678 -7.80 33.18 0.98
CA LYS A 678 -7.10 34.22 0.25
C LYS A 678 -5.61 34.14 0.53
N ASN A 679 -4.79 34.02 -0.52
CA ASN A 679 -3.34 33.87 -0.41
C ASN A 679 -2.90 32.79 0.62
N GLY A 680 -3.55 31.62 0.59
CA GLY A 680 -3.24 30.50 1.48
C GLY A 680 -3.66 30.70 2.95
N ARG A 681 -4.53 31.67 3.26
CA ARG A 681 -5.11 31.90 4.59
C ARG A 681 -6.62 31.83 4.55
N PHE A 682 -7.25 31.22 5.57
CA PHE A 682 -8.69 31.21 5.68
C PHE A 682 -9.21 32.62 5.98
N VAL A 683 -10.24 33.07 5.26
CA VAL A 683 -10.85 34.42 5.44
C VAL A 683 -12.36 34.38 5.63
N LEU A 684 -12.97 33.20 5.53
CA LEU A 684 -14.39 33.00 5.78
C LEU A 684 -14.68 33.17 7.28
N ALA A 685 -15.76 33.88 7.62
CA ALA A 685 -16.18 34.01 9.02
C ALA A 685 -16.44 32.63 9.64
N GLY A 686 -15.94 32.41 10.86
CA GLY A 686 -16.04 31.14 11.57
C GLY A 686 -14.89 30.15 11.27
N THR A 687 -13.85 30.59 10.57
CA THR A 687 -12.63 29.82 10.29
C THR A 687 -11.36 30.40 10.94
N GLU A 688 -11.51 31.44 11.76
CA GLU A 688 -10.41 32.21 12.34
C GLU A 688 -9.45 31.33 13.14
N ALA A 689 -9.99 30.34 13.85
CA ALA A 689 -9.21 29.40 14.66
C ALA A 689 -8.23 28.54 13.84
N LEU A 690 -8.46 28.36 12.54
CA LEU A 690 -7.51 27.65 11.67
C LEU A 690 -6.26 28.49 11.40
N ASN A 691 -6.34 29.82 11.54
CA ASN A 691 -5.20 30.70 11.29
C ASN A 691 -4.29 30.90 12.52
N GLU A 692 -4.78 30.62 13.73
CA GLU A 692 -4.05 30.86 15.00
C GLU A 692 -2.67 30.19 15.00
N VAL A 693 -2.59 28.94 14.53
CA VAL A 693 -1.34 28.15 14.53
C VAL A 693 -0.25 28.69 13.61
N PHE A 694 -0.57 29.59 12.68
CA PHE A 694 0.45 30.22 11.83
C PHE A 694 1.13 31.43 12.49
N GLU A 695 0.59 31.90 13.61
CA GLU A 695 1.11 33.05 14.37
C GLU A 695 2.03 32.60 15.52
N ASP A 696 2.00 31.31 15.85
CA ASP A 696 2.89 30.60 16.79
C ASP A 696 4.20 30.13 16.13
#